data_AF-A0A7L2KBM0-F1
#
_entry.id   AF-A0A7L2KBM0-F1
#
_cell.length_a   1.000
_cell.length_b   1.000
_cell.length_c   1.000
_cell.angle_alpha   90.00
_cell.angle_beta   90.00
_cell.angle_gamma   90.00
#
_symmetry.space_group_name_H-M   'P 1'
#
loop_
_entity.id
_entity.type
_entity.pdbx_description
1 polymer ?
#
loop_
_entity_poly.entity_id
_entity_poly.type
_entity_poly.pdbx_seq_one_letter_code
_entity_poly.pdbx_strand_id
1 'polypeptide(L)'
;EVGAWTYHYSDQGDYTWEQARNYCQTFFTDLVAIQNQQEIKYLNKSLPYHGHYYWIGIRKLGGIWTWVGTQKALTKEAENWAVGEPNNRRSNQDCVEIYIQRPQQSGKWNDEPCNRKKKALCYQASCQPFSCSQHGECVETIGSYRCKCYPGFHGPECMDVVQCAKLEPKGVPMNCSHPYGDFSYNSTCEFRCHEGFEQRGAGMLQCLPSQEWSANIPTCTAITCPVLNAPDQGELNCSHFHGDFTFGSTCAFSCQTGFVLIGRESRECTATGTWTGDTPHCEAIACPVLRAPGQGELNCSHLHGNFTFGSTCAFSCQKGFVLMGPESRDCTATGTWTGDSPHCEAIACPVLSAPEKGQMHCSHLHGNFTFGSTCAFSCQKGFVLMGLESCECTAMGTWTGNTPRCEAVACPVLSAPDQGELNCSHLHGDFTFGSTCAFSCQIGFVLMGPESRECTAMGTWTGDATRCEAISCPVLSAPNQGEMHCSHLHGNFTYGSTCSFSCQTGFALVGLQSCKCTAMGTWTGDTPHCEAITCPVLRAPDHGELNCSHLHGDFTFGSTCAFSCQTGFALMGSDSCKCTAMGTWTGDAPRCEGRAAATAQAIKCSALTTPKMGQAACSHLHGEFTFGSTCAFSCQVGFVLMGPESRECTATGTWTGDPAHCKAISCPVLPPPSRGQLSCSHVHGNFTYNSTCTFSCKEGLVRMGAEMLRCEATGNWTRDPPVCAG
;
A
#
# COMPACT_ATOMS: atom_id res chain seq x y z
N GLU A 1 -108.63 -90.69 60.38
CA GLU A 1 -108.78 -89.95 61.65
C GLU A 1 -107.42 -89.83 62.29
N VAL A 2 -106.95 -88.61 62.53
CA VAL A 2 -105.68 -88.37 63.22
C VAL A 2 -105.92 -88.73 64.68
N GLY A 3 -105.16 -89.69 65.22
CA GLY A 3 -105.24 -90.05 66.63
C GLY A 3 -104.83 -88.84 67.46
N ALA A 4 -105.80 -88.13 67.98
CA ALA A 4 -105.62 -86.89 68.73
C ALA A 4 -104.93 -87.14 70.08
N TRP A 5 -104.12 -86.18 70.55
CA TRP A 5 -103.59 -86.17 71.91
C TRP A 5 -104.76 -86.12 72.87
N THR A 6 -105.11 -87.28 73.40
CA THR A 6 -106.34 -87.51 74.15
C THR A 6 -106.03 -88.08 75.51
N TYR A 7 -106.88 -87.73 76.47
CA TYR A 7 -106.74 -88.13 77.86
C TYR A 7 -107.80 -89.13 78.21
N HIS A 8 -107.38 -90.19 78.89
CA HIS A 8 -108.23 -91.32 79.24
C HIS A 8 -108.02 -91.66 80.70
N TYR A 9 -109.01 -92.23 81.36
CA TYR A 9 -108.87 -92.65 82.75
C TYR A 9 -109.40 -94.06 82.97
N SER A 10 -108.96 -94.71 84.04
CA SER A 10 -109.29 -96.12 84.25
C SER A 10 -110.74 -96.34 84.73
N ASP A 11 -111.52 -97.11 83.99
CA ASP A 11 -112.94 -97.33 84.31
C ASP A 11 -113.18 -98.32 85.46
N GLN A 12 -112.37 -99.40 85.54
CA GLN A 12 -112.63 -100.58 86.38
C GLN A 12 -112.11 -100.54 87.83
N GLY A 13 -111.77 -99.36 88.35
CA GLY A 13 -111.40 -99.16 89.77
C GLY A 13 -110.14 -98.32 89.96
N ASP A 14 -109.61 -98.38 91.19
CA ASP A 14 -108.44 -97.62 91.63
C ASP A 14 -107.20 -98.52 91.75
N TYR A 15 -106.06 -98.02 91.25
CA TYR A 15 -104.81 -98.74 91.08
C TYR A 15 -103.68 -98.09 91.88
N THR A 16 -102.70 -98.89 92.32
CA THR A 16 -101.40 -98.34 92.74
C THR A 16 -100.71 -97.65 91.57
N TRP A 17 -99.75 -96.76 91.82
CA TRP A 17 -99.14 -95.99 90.72
C TRP A 17 -98.49 -96.90 89.65
N GLU A 18 -97.78 -97.96 90.04
CA GLU A 18 -97.19 -98.93 89.10
C GLU A 18 -98.26 -99.68 88.30
N GLN A 19 -99.38 -100.05 88.94
CA GLN A 19 -100.51 -100.66 88.24
C GLN A 19 -101.21 -99.67 87.29
N ALA A 20 -101.32 -98.40 87.69
CA ALA A 20 -101.89 -97.33 86.87
C ALA A 20 -101.03 -97.07 85.63
N ARG A 21 -99.70 -97.07 85.79
CA ARG A 21 -98.76 -96.98 84.67
C ARG A 21 -98.89 -98.14 83.71
N ASN A 22 -98.87 -99.37 84.22
CA ASN A 22 -99.01 -100.57 83.40
C ASN A 22 -100.35 -100.56 82.62
N TYR A 23 -101.44 -100.11 83.27
CA TYR A 23 -102.73 -99.91 82.59
C TYR A 23 -102.60 -98.91 81.43
N CYS A 24 -102.01 -97.73 81.68
CA CYS A 24 -101.86 -96.71 80.64
C CYS A 24 -100.97 -97.16 79.49
N GLN A 25 -99.89 -97.91 79.75
CA GLN A 25 -99.00 -98.42 78.71
C GLN A 25 -99.61 -99.58 77.91
N THR A 26 -100.55 -100.32 78.50
CA THR A 26 -101.23 -101.44 77.83
C THR A 26 -102.29 -100.95 76.84
N PHE A 27 -103.03 -99.90 77.21
CA PHE A 27 -104.19 -99.45 76.43
C PHE A 27 -103.98 -98.10 75.71
N PHE A 28 -102.99 -97.31 76.13
CA PHE A 28 -102.70 -95.96 75.62
C PHE A 28 -101.17 -95.78 75.47
N THR A 29 -100.66 -94.55 75.49
CA THR A 29 -99.20 -94.29 75.41
C THR A 29 -98.52 -94.49 76.77
N ASP A 30 -98.88 -93.70 77.79
CA ASP A 30 -98.38 -93.85 79.16
C ASP A 30 -99.27 -93.01 80.12
N LEU A 31 -98.93 -92.95 81.40
CA LEU A 31 -99.50 -91.98 82.34
C LEU A 31 -99.27 -90.55 81.85
N VAL A 32 -100.24 -89.68 82.12
CA VAL A 32 -100.28 -88.31 81.59
C VAL A 32 -98.99 -87.54 81.86
N ALA A 33 -98.46 -86.92 80.80
CA ALA A 33 -97.33 -86.00 80.87
C ALA A 33 -97.79 -84.58 80.56
N ILE A 34 -97.96 -83.76 81.59
CA ILE A 34 -98.55 -82.42 81.45
C ILE A 34 -97.47 -81.43 80.99
N GLN A 35 -97.71 -80.75 79.87
CA GLN A 35 -96.74 -79.89 79.19
C GLN A 35 -96.87 -78.42 79.58
N ASN A 36 -98.07 -77.95 79.93
CA ASN A 36 -98.32 -76.53 80.25
C ASN A 36 -99.60 -76.32 81.10
N GLN A 37 -99.79 -75.08 81.57
CA GLN A 37 -100.98 -74.70 82.37
C GLN A 37 -102.32 -74.84 81.63
N GLN A 38 -102.35 -74.75 80.29
CA GLN A 38 -103.61 -74.89 79.55
C GLN A 38 -104.11 -76.33 79.60
N GLU A 39 -103.19 -77.28 79.50
CA GLU A 39 -103.47 -78.71 79.64
C GLU A 39 -104.00 -79.06 81.03
N ILE A 40 -103.42 -78.48 82.10
CA ILE A 40 -103.95 -78.65 83.48
C ILE A 40 -105.40 -78.16 83.57
N LYS A 41 -105.68 -76.96 83.04
CA LYS A 41 -107.05 -76.40 83.04
C LYS A 41 -108.00 -77.28 82.24
N TYR A 42 -107.55 -77.81 81.11
CA TYR A 42 -108.32 -78.74 80.29
C TYR A 42 -108.63 -80.02 81.06
N LEU A 43 -107.62 -80.68 81.63
CA LEU A 43 -107.79 -81.91 82.42
C LEU A 43 -108.75 -81.70 83.60
N ASN A 44 -108.59 -80.61 84.35
CA ASN A 44 -109.44 -80.30 85.50
C ASN A 44 -110.90 -80.02 85.11
N LYS A 45 -111.15 -79.45 83.91
CA LYS A 45 -112.49 -79.20 83.39
C LYS A 45 -113.13 -80.47 82.82
N SER A 46 -112.34 -81.29 82.13
CA SER A 46 -112.84 -82.40 81.30
C SER A 46 -113.01 -83.72 82.07
N LEU A 47 -112.25 -83.93 83.14
CA LEU A 47 -112.32 -85.14 83.95
C LEU A 47 -113.33 -85.00 85.10
N PRO A 48 -114.08 -86.07 85.45
CA PRO A 48 -115.03 -86.03 86.55
C PRO A 48 -114.34 -85.99 87.92
N TYR A 49 -115.03 -85.46 88.94
CA TYR A 49 -114.56 -85.53 90.33
C TYR A 49 -114.45 -86.98 90.82
N HIS A 50 -113.35 -87.31 91.50
CA HIS A 50 -113.13 -88.62 92.09
C HIS A 50 -112.55 -88.51 93.51
N GLY A 51 -113.18 -89.18 94.49
CA GLY A 51 -112.83 -89.04 95.91
C GLY A 51 -111.41 -89.49 96.28
N HIS A 52 -110.80 -90.39 95.51
CA HIS A 52 -109.43 -90.87 95.70
C HIS A 52 -108.39 -90.22 94.75
N TYR A 53 -108.83 -89.24 93.94
CA TYR A 53 -108.03 -88.52 92.94
C TYR A 53 -107.47 -89.42 91.81
N TYR A 54 -106.57 -88.85 91.00
CA TYR A 54 -105.99 -89.48 89.81
C TYR A 54 -104.46 -89.49 89.89
N TRP A 55 -103.83 -90.57 89.44
CA TRP A 55 -102.39 -90.65 89.24
C TRP A 55 -101.97 -89.96 87.95
N ILE A 56 -100.92 -89.14 88.02
CA ILE A 56 -100.23 -88.56 86.86
C ILE A 56 -98.81 -89.11 86.72
N GLY A 57 -98.26 -89.00 85.51
CA GLY A 57 -97.01 -89.66 85.12
C GLY A 57 -95.75 -88.95 85.58
N ILE A 58 -95.77 -88.17 86.65
CA ILE A 58 -94.59 -87.49 87.18
C ILE A 58 -94.07 -88.23 88.41
N ARG A 59 -92.76 -88.47 88.43
CA ARG A 59 -92.06 -89.18 89.50
C ARG A 59 -90.75 -88.47 89.83
N LYS A 60 -90.27 -88.63 91.06
CA LYS A 60 -88.95 -88.09 91.47
C LYS A 60 -87.85 -89.09 91.11
N LEU A 61 -87.10 -88.83 90.04
CA LEU A 61 -85.98 -89.65 89.57
C LEU A 61 -84.66 -88.90 89.79
N GLY A 62 -83.73 -89.46 90.57
CA GLY A 62 -82.43 -88.83 90.83
C GLY A 62 -82.50 -87.43 91.48
N GLY A 63 -83.58 -87.15 92.21
CA GLY A 63 -83.84 -85.84 92.84
C GLY A 63 -84.62 -84.84 91.98
N ILE A 64 -84.88 -85.15 90.71
CA ILE A 64 -85.57 -84.28 89.75
C ILE A 64 -86.98 -84.85 89.48
N TRP A 65 -87.99 -83.98 89.39
CA TRP A 65 -89.33 -84.37 88.96
C TRP A 65 -89.34 -84.57 87.45
N THR A 66 -89.65 -85.80 87.01
CA THR A 66 -89.57 -86.20 85.60
C THR A 66 -90.87 -86.86 85.18
N TRP A 67 -91.35 -86.50 83.99
CA TRP A 67 -92.46 -87.17 83.34
C TRP A 67 -91.99 -88.51 82.77
N VAL A 68 -92.46 -89.61 83.34
CA VAL A 68 -91.95 -90.95 83.02
C VAL A 68 -92.32 -91.41 81.60
N GLY A 69 -93.40 -90.86 81.02
CA GLY A 69 -93.85 -91.19 79.66
C GLY A 69 -93.07 -90.49 78.55
N THR A 70 -92.53 -89.28 78.81
CA THR A 70 -91.77 -88.49 77.81
C THR A 70 -90.29 -88.40 78.12
N GLN A 71 -89.87 -88.86 79.30
CA GLN A 71 -88.51 -88.71 79.86
C GLN A 71 -88.06 -87.24 80.01
N LYS A 72 -88.98 -86.28 79.91
CA LYS A 72 -88.69 -84.86 80.05
C LYS A 72 -88.78 -84.43 81.52
N ALA A 73 -87.83 -83.60 81.96
CA ALA A 73 -87.90 -82.97 83.27
C ALA A 73 -89.10 -82.02 83.36
N LEU A 74 -89.64 -81.83 84.57
CA LEU A 74 -90.71 -80.88 84.83
C LEU A 74 -90.26 -79.46 84.46
N THR A 75 -91.02 -78.81 83.58
CA THR A 75 -90.80 -77.41 83.23
C THR A 75 -91.54 -76.51 84.21
N LYS A 76 -91.01 -75.29 84.43
CA LYS A 76 -91.70 -74.26 85.22
C LYS A 76 -93.09 -73.91 84.65
N GLU A 77 -93.26 -74.04 83.33
CA GLU A 77 -94.53 -73.78 82.64
C GLU A 77 -95.62 -74.82 83.02
N ALA A 78 -95.23 -76.07 83.27
CA ALA A 78 -96.16 -77.13 83.65
C ALA A 78 -96.39 -77.23 85.16
N GLU A 79 -95.47 -76.71 85.99
CA GLU A 79 -95.50 -76.86 87.45
C GLU A 79 -96.82 -76.40 88.10
N ASN A 80 -97.43 -77.27 88.92
CA ASN A 80 -98.74 -76.96 89.52
C ASN A 80 -98.99 -77.61 90.89
N TRP A 81 -98.01 -77.55 91.78
CA TRP A 81 -98.13 -78.07 93.15
C TRP A 81 -99.19 -77.35 93.97
N ALA A 82 -99.82 -78.09 94.89
CA ALA A 82 -100.68 -77.56 95.92
C ALA A 82 -99.87 -76.77 96.96
N VAL A 83 -100.54 -75.89 97.73
CA VAL A 83 -99.84 -75.11 98.76
C VAL A 83 -99.29 -76.07 99.81
N GLY A 84 -97.98 -76.01 100.04
CA GLY A 84 -97.26 -76.88 100.97
C GLY A 84 -96.72 -78.16 100.35
N GLU A 85 -96.96 -78.42 99.06
CA GLU A 85 -96.45 -79.57 98.31
C GLU A 85 -95.34 -79.15 97.32
N PRO A 86 -94.42 -80.06 96.94
CA PRO A 86 -94.30 -81.43 97.44
C PRO A 86 -93.61 -81.49 98.81
N ASN A 87 -94.18 -82.26 99.75
CA ASN A 87 -93.77 -82.27 101.16
C ASN A 87 -92.95 -83.51 101.57
N ASN A 88 -92.88 -84.54 100.73
CA ASN A 88 -92.19 -85.80 100.96
C ASN A 88 -92.41 -86.40 102.37
N ARG A 89 -93.67 -86.43 102.83
CA ARG A 89 -94.05 -86.99 104.14
C ARG A 89 -93.54 -88.41 104.28
N ARG A 90 -92.95 -88.71 105.45
CA ARG A 90 -92.36 -90.01 105.82
C ARG A 90 -91.24 -90.51 104.88
N SER A 91 -90.67 -89.62 104.05
CA SER A 91 -89.60 -89.94 103.09
C SER A 91 -89.96 -91.07 102.11
N ASN A 92 -91.25 -91.22 101.76
CA ASN A 92 -91.72 -92.31 100.90
C ASN A 92 -92.77 -91.87 99.86
N GLN A 93 -92.75 -90.59 99.45
CA GLN A 93 -93.64 -90.02 98.45
C GLN A 93 -92.86 -89.62 97.20
N ASP A 94 -92.84 -90.51 96.20
CA ASP A 94 -92.20 -90.27 94.92
C ASP A 94 -93.18 -90.29 93.74
N CYS A 95 -94.46 -90.60 93.98
CA CYS A 95 -95.55 -90.58 93.01
C CYS A 95 -96.46 -89.38 93.20
N VAL A 96 -97.15 -88.92 92.15
CA VAL A 96 -97.90 -87.66 92.19
C VAL A 96 -99.32 -87.83 91.72
N GLU A 97 -100.24 -87.29 92.51
CA GLU A 97 -101.65 -87.21 92.21
C GLU A 97 -102.10 -85.81 91.79
N ILE A 98 -103.25 -85.72 91.11
CA ILE A 98 -103.87 -84.46 90.71
C ILE A 98 -105.29 -84.31 91.29
N TYR A 99 -105.59 -83.12 91.82
CA TYR A 99 -106.87 -82.76 92.43
C TYR A 99 -107.92 -82.32 91.41
N ILE A 100 -108.42 -83.25 90.61
CA ILE A 100 -109.49 -82.99 89.63
C ILE A 100 -110.78 -82.54 90.34
N GLN A 101 -111.29 -81.37 89.95
CA GLN A 101 -112.55 -80.76 90.42
C GLN A 101 -112.70 -80.67 91.96
N ARG A 102 -111.59 -80.66 92.69
CA ARG A 102 -111.61 -80.51 94.16
C ARG A 102 -112.10 -79.11 94.55
N PRO A 103 -112.96 -78.94 95.58
CA PRO A 103 -113.49 -77.63 95.98
C PRO A 103 -112.43 -76.58 96.34
N GLN A 104 -111.28 -77.03 96.85
CA GLN A 104 -110.11 -76.19 97.16
C GLN A 104 -108.89 -76.77 96.43
N GLN A 105 -108.03 -75.88 95.90
CA GLN A 105 -106.82 -76.27 95.16
C GLN A 105 -107.10 -77.19 93.96
N SER A 106 -108.15 -76.90 93.20
CA SER A 106 -108.53 -77.64 91.99
C SER A 106 -107.40 -77.66 90.95
N GLY A 107 -107.16 -78.83 90.35
CA GLY A 107 -106.10 -79.09 89.38
C GLY A 107 -104.67 -79.16 89.96
N LYS A 108 -104.48 -78.84 91.25
CA LYS A 108 -103.17 -78.86 91.91
C LYS A 108 -102.67 -80.27 92.17
N TRP A 109 -101.36 -80.40 92.35
CA TRP A 109 -100.66 -81.68 92.54
C TRP A 109 -100.18 -81.89 93.97
N ASN A 110 -100.06 -83.15 94.35
CA ASN A 110 -99.56 -83.59 95.64
C ASN A 110 -98.67 -84.83 95.47
N ASP A 111 -97.53 -84.90 96.15
CA ASP A 111 -96.74 -86.12 96.23
C ASP A 111 -97.34 -87.08 97.27
N GLU A 112 -97.47 -88.35 96.90
CA GLU A 112 -98.16 -89.38 97.67
C GLU A 112 -97.42 -90.73 97.53
N PRO A 113 -97.46 -91.62 98.54
CA PRO A 113 -96.83 -92.92 98.42
C PRO A 113 -97.48 -93.74 97.32
N CYS A 114 -96.65 -94.31 96.45
CA CYS A 114 -97.08 -95.01 95.24
C CYS A 114 -98.03 -96.21 95.49
N ASN A 115 -98.09 -96.72 96.72
CA ASN A 115 -98.94 -97.84 97.11
C ASN A 115 -100.42 -97.45 97.37
N ARG A 116 -100.77 -96.15 97.33
CA ARG A 116 -102.16 -95.71 97.40
C ARG A 116 -102.91 -96.07 96.11
N LYS A 117 -104.20 -96.37 96.22
CA LYS A 117 -105.05 -96.69 95.08
C LYS A 117 -105.78 -95.44 94.59
N LYS A 118 -105.67 -95.12 93.29
CA LYS A 118 -106.29 -93.97 92.61
C LYS A 118 -106.63 -94.32 91.16
N LYS A 119 -107.43 -93.49 90.48
CA LYS A 119 -107.69 -93.65 89.05
C LYS A 119 -106.41 -93.41 88.24
N ALA A 120 -106.12 -94.23 87.24
CA ALA A 120 -105.02 -93.97 86.31
C ALA A 120 -105.45 -92.87 85.34
N LEU A 121 -104.65 -91.82 85.15
CA LEU A 121 -104.86 -90.82 84.09
C LEU A 121 -103.79 -91.03 83.01
N CYS A 122 -104.24 -91.44 81.83
CA CYS A 122 -103.43 -91.83 80.69
C CYS A 122 -103.52 -90.79 79.57
N TYR A 123 -102.51 -90.74 78.70
CA TYR A 123 -102.57 -90.02 77.42
C TYR A 123 -102.29 -90.95 76.23
N GLN A 124 -102.72 -90.55 75.05
CA GLN A 124 -102.37 -91.17 73.77
C GLN A 124 -101.71 -90.13 72.85
N ALA A 125 -100.49 -90.38 72.35
CA ALA A 125 -99.72 -89.42 71.54
C ALA A 125 -100.21 -89.29 70.08
N SER A 126 -100.11 -88.10 69.48
CA SER A 126 -100.42 -87.86 68.06
C SER A 126 -99.21 -87.87 67.14
N CYS A 127 -98.04 -87.44 67.63
CA CYS A 127 -96.82 -87.40 66.83
C CYS A 127 -96.31 -88.82 66.53
N GLN A 128 -96.18 -89.12 65.25
CA GLN A 128 -95.55 -90.34 64.72
C GLN A 128 -94.21 -89.97 64.04
N PRO A 129 -93.28 -90.93 63.85
CA PRO A 129 -91.96 -90.66 63.25
C PRO A 129 -92.00 -90.00 61.86
N PHE A 130 -93.12 -90.12 61.15
CA PHE A 130 -93.36 -89.59 59.81
C PHE A 130 -94.41 -88.47 59.77
N SER A 131 -94.80 -87.92 60.93
CA SER A 131 -95.77 -86.82 61.03
C SER A 131 -95.26 -85.50 60.45
N CYS A 132 -93.95 -85.30 60.39
CA CYS A 132 -93.30 -84.14 59.77
C CYS A 132 -92.20 -84.64 58.83
N SER A 133 -91.84 -83.84 57.83
CA SER A 133 -90.65 -84.12 57.02
C SER A 133 -89.38 -84.09 57.89
N GLN A 134 -88.29 -84.59 57.33
CA GLN A 134 -86.94 -84.48 57.91
C GLN A 134 -86.46 -83.02 58.09
N HIS A 135 -87.23 -82.04 57.61
CA HIS A 135 -86.97 -80.61 57.76
C HIS A 135 -87.85 -79.92 58.83
N GLY A 136 -88.44 -80.68 59.75
CA GLY A 136 -89.18 -80.11 60.88
C GLY A 136 -89.28 -81.03 62.09
N GLU A 137 -89.68 -80.45 63.21
CA GLU A 137 -89.92 -81.17 64.47
C GLU A 137 -91.43 -81.26 64.74
N CYS A 138 -91.94 -82.45 65.08
CA CYS A 138 -93.35 -82.64 65.45
C CYS A 138 -93.62 -82.15 66.87
N VAL A 139 -94.62 -81.30 67.02
CA VAL A 139 -95.04 -80.73 68.30
C VAL A 139 -96.49 -81.09 68.58
N GLU A 140 -96.71 -81.76 69.71
CA GLU A 140 -98.04 -82.14 70.20
C GLU A 140 -98.87 -80.89 70.56
N THR A 141 -100.16 -80.91 70.26
CA THR A 141 -101.12 -79.87 70.63
C THR A 141 -102.43 -80.51 71.14
N ILE A 142 -103.27 -79.78 71.87
CA ILE A 142 -104.52 -80.35 72.41
C ILE A 142 -105.41 -80.77 71.24
N GLY A 143 -105.60 -82.08 71.07
CA GLY A 143 -106.43 -82.64 70.00
C GLY A 143 -105.74 -82.79 68.63
N SER A 144 -104.46 -82.46 68.47
CA SER A 144 -103.75 -82.51 67.16
C SER A 144 -102.22 -82.44 67.32
N TYR A 145 -101.49 -82.34 66.21
CA TYR A 145 -100.06 -82.01 66.20
C TYR A 145 -99.77 -80.93 65.15
N ARG A 146 -98.61 -80.28 65.23
CA ARG A 146 -98.12 -79.37 64.19
C ARG A 146 -96.63 -79.56 63.96
N CYS A 147 -96.16 -79.28 62.74
CA CYS A 147 -94.74 -79.30 62.42
C CYS A 147 -94.12 -77.92 62.64
N LYS A 148 -92.99 -77.88 63.36
CA LYS A 148 -92.13 -76.71 63.49
C LYS A 148 -90.98 -76.85 62.50
N CYS A 149 -91.03 -76.12 61.39
CA CYS A 149 -90.06 -76.24 60.31
C CYS A 149 -88.70 -75.63 60.64
N TYR A 150 -87.63 -76.22 60.10
CA TYR A 150 -86.29 -75.65 60.10
C TYR A 150 -86.20 -74.45 59.13
N PRO A 151 -85.24 -73.54 59.31
CA PRO A 151 -85.08 -72.38 58.43
C PRO A 151 -84.97 -72.78 56.96
N GLY A 152 -85.70 -72.07 56.09
CA GLY A 152 -85.71 -72.32 54.64
C GLY A 152 -86.77 -73.33 54.18
N PHE A 153 -87.53 -73.93 55.10
CA PHE A 153 -88.60 -74.87 54.80
C PHE A 153 -89.94 -74.39 55.38
N HIS A 154 -91.04 -74.67 54.68
CA HIS A 154 -92.39 -74.29 55.10
C HIS A 154 -93.44 -75.33 54.67
N GLY A 155 -94.71 -74.99 54.92
CA GLY A 155 -95.84 -75.87 54.66
C GLY A 155 -96.25 -76.67 55.90
N PRO A 156 -97.40 -77.36 55.84
CA PRO A 156 -97.96 -78.07 56.99
C PRO A 156 -97.07 -79.20 57.51
N GLU A 157 -96.31 -79.83 56.61
CA GLU A 157 -95.38 -80.94 56.91
C GLU A 157 -93.91 -80.56 56.68
N CYS A 158 -93.60 -79.28 56.47
CA CYS A 158 -92.23 -78.78 56.19
C CYS A 158 -91.58 -79.38 54.92
N MET A 159 -92.36 -79.63 53.86
CA MET A 159 -91.87 -80.19 52.60
C MET A 159 -91.48 -79.13 51.57
N ASP A 160 -92.07 -77.95 51.66
CA ASP A 160 -91.83 -76.87 50.72
C ASP A 160 -90.53 -76.15 51.08
N VAL A 161 -89.75 -75.80 50.06
CA VAL A 161 -88.51 -75.04 50.21
C VAL A 161 -88.71 -73.61 49.75
N VAL A 162 -88.13 -72.65 50.49
CA VAL A 162 -88.15 -71.24 50.10
C VAL A 162 -87.42 -71.06 48.75
N GLN A 163 -88.06 -70.37 47.81
CA GLN A 163 -87.48 -70.06 46.50
C GLN A 163 -87.16 -68.57 46.36
N CYS A 164 -85.88 -68.27 46.09
CA CYS A 164 -85.43 -66.92 45.78
C CYS A 164 -85.72 -66.57 44.31
N ALA A 165 -85.72 -65.27 44.00
CA ALA A 165 -85.87 -64.80 42.63
C ALA A 165 -84.75 -65.34 41.72
N LYS A 166 -85.10 -65.76 40.50
CA LYS A 166 -84.14 -66.23 39.50
C LYS A 166 -83.14 -65.11 39.15
N LEU A 167 -81.85 -65.43 39.16
CA LEU A 167 -80.79 -64.49 38.81
C LEU A 167 -80.57 -64.47 37.28
N GLU A 168 -80.58 -63.28 36.68
CA GLU A 168 -80.31 -63.06 35.25
C GLU A 168 -79.18 -62.03 35.06
N PRO A 169 -77.91 -62.42 35.25
CA PRO A 169 -76.79 -61.50 35.10
C PRO A 169 -76.58 -61.13 33.62
N LYS A 170 -76.48 -59.82 33.34
CA LYS A 170 -76.13 -59.31 32.02
C LYS A 170 -74.61 -59.22 31.88
N GLY A 171 -74.02 -60.09 31.07
CA GLY A 171 -72.60 -60.01 30.70
C GLY A 171 -71.61 -60.43 31.80
N VAL A 172 -72.08 -61.14 32.84
CA VAL A 172 -71.22 -61.72 33.89
C VAL A 172 -71.48 -63.22 33.95
N PRO A 173 -70.48 -64.07 33.72
CA PRO A 173 -70.66 -65.51 33.87
C PRO A 173 -70.90 -65.86 35.34
N MET A 174 -71.89 -66.72 35.56
CA MET A 174 -72.23 -67.25 36.89
C MET A 174 -72.21 -68.77 36.88
N ASN A 175 -71.81 -69.35 38.01
CA ASN A 175 -71.86 -70.79 38.23
C ASN A 175 -72.64 -71.07 39.52
N CYS A 176 -73.72 -71.85 39.44
CA CYS A 176 -74.64 -72.05 40.56
C CYS A 176 -74.70 -73.52 41.01
N SER A 177 -74.89 -73.72 42.31
CA SER A 177 -75.18 -75.01 42.93
C SER A 177 -76.53 -74.95 43.64
N HIS A 178 -77.39 -75.96 43.39
CA HIS A 178 -78.79 -75.98 43.78
C HIS A 178 -79.12 -77.25 44.61
N PRO A 179 -78.79 -77.28 45.92
CA PRO A 179 -78.92 -78.50 46.73
C PRO A 179 -80.37 -78.94 46.96
N TYR A 180 -81.33 -78.01 46.97
CA TYR A 180 -82.74 -78.28 47.24
C TYR A 180 -83.66 -77.89 46.07
N GLY A 181 -83.11 -77.74 44.87
CA GLY A 181 -83.82 -77.28 43.67
C GLY A 181 -83.38 -75.89 43.20
N ASP A 182 -83.74 -75.55 41.96
CA ASP A 182 -83.30 -74.34 41.28
C ASP A 182 -83.64 -73.08 42.09
N PHE A 183 -82.62 -72.25 42.35
CA PHE A 183 -82.72 -71.00 43.11
C PHE A 183 -83.46 -71.11 44.45
N SER A 184 -83.45 -72.31 45.06
CA SER A 184 -84.08 -72.58 46.35
C SER A 184 -83.12 -72.32 47.50
N TYR A 185 -83.63 -72.35 48.74
CA TYR A 185 -82.83 -72.13 49.96
C TYR A 185 -81.47 -72.82 49.89
N ASN A 186 -80.43 -72.15 50.36
CA ASN A 186 -79.05 -72.65 50.33
C ASN A 186 -78.44 -72.84 48.92
N SER A 187 -79.12 -72.40 47.85
CA SER A 187 -78.48 -72.26 46.54
C SER A 187 -77.37 -71.21 46.61
N THR A 188 -76.22 -71.53 46.02
CA THR A 188 -75.05 -70.64 45.96
C THR A 188 -74.66 -70.38 44.52
N CYS A 189 -74.50 -69.11 44.14
CA CYS A 189 -74.04 -68.71 42.81
C CYS A 189 -72.75 -67.89 42.92
N GLU A 190 -71.68 -68.37 42.28
CA GLU A 190 -70.39 -67.70 42.18
C GLU A 190 -70.32 -66.91 40.86
N PHE A 191 -69.88 -65.65 40.94
CA PHE A 191 -69.70 -64.75 39.81
C PHE A 191 -68.21 -64.51 39.57
N ARG A 192 -67.81 -64.43 38.30
CA ARG A 192 -66.42 -64.08 37.92
C ARG A 192 -66.41 -63.10 36.77
N CYS A 193 -65.62 -62.04 36.88
CA CYS A 193 -65.41 -61.11 35.77
C CYS A 193 -64.41 -61.68 34.76
N HIS A 194 -64.55 -61.26 33.49
CA HIS A 194 -63.54 -61.52 32.47
C HIS A 194 -62.25 -60.74 32.77
N GLU A 195 -61.14 -61.17 32.17
CA GLU A 195 -59.84 -60.52 32.33
C GLU A 195 -59.91 -59.02 31.95
N GLY A 196 -59.26 -58.17 32.75
CA GLY A 196 -59.29 -56.71 32.56
C GLY A 196 -60.48 -56.00 33.22
N PHE A 197 -61.37 -56.73 33.88
CA PHE A 197 -62.50 -56.17 34.63
C PHE A 197 -62.44 -56.60 36.11
N GLU A 198 -62.58 -55.64 37.01
CA GLU A 198 -62.66 -55.87 38.45
C GLU A 198 -64.12 -56.03 38.89
N GLN A 199 -64.35 -56.95 39.84
CA GLN A 199 -65.67 -57.20 40.39
C GLN A 199 -66.01 -56.22 41.52
N ARG A 200 -67.12 -55.50 41.36
CA ARG A 200 -67.69 -54.64 42.39
C ARG A 200 -68.94 -55.30 43.00
N GLY A 201 -68.84 -55.70 44.26
CA GLY A 201 -69.91 -56.38 45.00
C GLY A 201 -69.51 -57.78 45.45
N ALA A 202 -70.48 -58.55 45.94
CA ALA A 202 -70.25 -59.90 46.44
C ALA A 202 -70.00 -60.90 45.30
N GLY A 203 -68.91 -61.67 45.38
CA GLY A 203 -68.59 -62.70 44.37
C GLY A 203 -69.37 -64.00 44.52
N MET A 204 -70.07 -64.16 45.64
CA MET A 204 -70.91 -65.32 45.90
C MET A 204 -72.22 -64.86 46.53
N LEU A 205 -73.33 -65.30 45.95
CA LEU A 205 -74.68 -65.03 46.43
C LEU A 205 -75.27 -66.34 46.96
N GLN A 206 -75.95 -66.28 48.10
CA GLN A 206 -76.64 -67.42 48.72
C GLN A 206 -78.11 -67.09 48.96
N CYS A 207 -79.01 -68.03 48.63
CA CYS A 207 -80.44 -67.89 48.89
C CYS A 207 -80.75 -68.13 50.37
N LEU A 208 -81.28 -67.11 51.05
CA LEU A 208 -81.55 -67.10 52.48
C LEU A 208 -82.96 -67.61 52.82
N PRO A 209 -83.23 -67.99 54.09
CA PRO A 209 -84.58 -68.34 54.54
C PRO A 209 -85.61 -67.21 54.39
N SER A 210 -85.14 -65.97 54.26
CA SER A 210 -85.96 -64.77 54.08
C SER A 210 -86.54 -64.62 52.67
N GLN A 211 -86.26 -65.55 51.75
CA GLN A 211 -86.61 -65.46 50.33
C GLN A 211 -85.80 -64.41 49.54
N GLU A 212 -84.72 -63.91 50.14
CA GLU A 212 -83.82 -62.93 49.54
C GLU A 212 -82.43 -63.53 49.30
N TRP A 213 -81.72 -63.00 48.32
CA TRP A 213 -80.31 -63.30 48.14
C TRP A 213 -79.47 -62.52 49.16
N SER A 214 -78.33 -63.10 49.55
CA SER A 214 -77.39 -62.47 50.49
C SER A 214 -76.85 -61.11 50.03
N ALA A 215 -76.88 -60.83 48.73
CA ALA A 215 -76.45 -59.57 48.12
C ALA A 215 -77.09 -59.39 46.73
N ASN A 216 -76.91 -58.20 46.14
CA ASN A 216 -77.23 -57.94 44.74
C ASN A 216 -76.17 -58.55 43.81
N ILE A 217 -76.54 -58.79 42.54
CA ILE A 217 -75.63 -59.27 41.49
C ILE A 217 -74.45 -58.28 41.36
N PRO A 218 -73.19 -58.76 41.37
CA PRO A 218 -72.03 -57.89 41.24
C PRO A 218 -71.92 -57.30 39.83
N THR A 219 -71.28 -56.14 39.73
CA THR A 219 -70.96 -55.50 38.44
C THR A 219 -69.48 -55.65 38.12
N CYS A 220 -69.17 -55.90 36.85
CA CYS A 220 -67.79 -55.93 36.36
C CYS A 220 -67.44 -54.57 35.75
N THR A 221 -66.48 -53.86 36.34
CA THR A 221 -66.01 -52.56 35.85
C THR A 221 -64.60 -52.70 35.29
N ALA A 222 -64.32 -52.08 34.14
CA ALA A 222 -62.99 -52.14 33.53
C ALA A 222 -61.95 -51.55 34.50
N ILE A 223 -60.80 -52.22 34.62
CA ILE A 223 -59.72 -51.80 35.51
C ILE A 223 -59.17 -50.45 35.01
N THR A 224 -59.01 -49.49 35.92
CA THR A 224 -58.52 -48.14 35.61
C THR A 224 -57.01 -48.06 35.78
N CYS A 225 -56.31 -47.58 34.76
CA CYS A 225 -54.89 -47.23 34.84
C CYS A 225 -54.70 -45.78 35.33
N PRO A 226 -53.51 -45.42 35.86
CA PRO A 226 -53.18 -44.03 36.19
C PRO A 226 -53.40 -43.09 35.00
N VAL A 227 -53.90 -41.89 35.24
CA VAL A 227 -54.09 -40.88 34.18
C VAL A 227 -52.74 -40.50 33.58
N LEU A 228 -52.64 -40.50 32.25
CA LEU A 228 -51.47 -40.01 31.52
C LEU A 228 -51.68 -38.56 31.11
N ASN A 229 -50.60 -37.77 31.20
CA ASN A 229 -50.55 -36.40 30.72
C ASN A 229 -49.59 -36.30 29.53
N ALA A 230 -49.80 -35.28 28.69
CA ALA A 230 -48.84 -34.95 27.65
C ALA A 230 -47.49 -34.56 28.25
N PRO A 231 -46.36 -35.03 27.69
CA PRO A 231 -45.03 -34.61 28.12
C PRO A 231 -44.80 -33.14 27.77
N ASP A 232 -43.88 -32.48 28.48
CA ASP A 232 -43.49 -31.10 28.16
C ASP A 232 -43.02 -31.00 26.70
N GLN A 233 -43.52 -30.00 25.97
CA GLN A 233 -43.30 -29.83 24.52
C GLN A 233 -43.78 -31.02 23.66
N GLY A 234 -44.76 -31.79 24.15
CA GLY A 234 -45.40 -32.87 23.43
C GLY A 234 -46.92 -32.84 23.49
N GLU A 235 -47.51 -33.79 22.78
CA GLU A 235 -48.95 -33.98 22.65
C GLU A 235 -49.30 -35.43 22.99
N LEU A 236 -50.51 -35.62 23.53
CA LEU A 236 -51.05 -36.92 23.93
C LEU A 236 -52.39 -37.13 23.23
N ASN A 237 -52.51 -38.24 22.49
CA ASN A 237 -53.75 -38.64 21.87
C ASN A 237 -54.16 -40.02 22.35
N CYS A 238 -55.28 -40.11 23.06
CA CYS A 238 -55.75 -41.36 23.66
C CYS A 238 -57.06 -41.84 23.01
N SER A 239 -57.14 -43.17 22.87
CA SER A 239 -58.33 -43.88 22.43
C SER A 239 -58.85 -44.76 23.57
N HIS A 240 -60.10 -44.53 23.98
CA HIS A 240 -60.73 -45.17 25.13
C HIS A 240 -61.93 -46.02 24.69
N PHE A 241 -61.93 -47.31 25.03
CA PHE A 241 -63.02 -48.24 24.66
C PHE A 241 -64.04 -48.44 25.78
N HIS A 242 -63.58 -48.60 27.02
CA HIS A 242 -64.43 -48.97 28.17
C HIS A 242 -64.54 -47.86 29.23
N GLY A 243 -64.13 -46.64 28.88
CA GLY A 243 -64.05 -45.46 29.75
C GLY A 243 -62.63 -44.88 29.79
N ASP A 244 -62.50 -43.64 30.27
CA ASP A 244 -61.23 -42.91 30.26
C ASP A 244 -60.15 -43.64 31.05
N PHE A 245 -59.01 -43.89 30.39
CA PHE A 245 -57.83 -44.58 30.94
C PHE A 245 -58.14 -45.97 31.55
N THR A 246 -59.11 -46.69 31.00
CA THR A 246 -59.45 -48.07 31.42
C THR A 246 -58.75 -49.13 30.56
N PHE A 247 -58.78 -50.39 31.00
CA PHE A 247 -58.23 -51.56 30.29
C PHE A 247 -58.51 -51.53 28.78
N GLY A 248 -57.45 -51.72 27.98
CA GLY A 248 -57.49 -51.62 26.52
C GLY A 248 -57.45 -50.20 25.96
N SER A 249 -57.36 -49.16 26.80
CA SER A 249 -57.08 -47.80 26.33
C SER A 249 -55.67 -47.71 25.74
N THR A 250 -55.55 -47.07 24.59
CA THR A 250 -54.26 -46.86 23.91
C THR A 250 -53.99 -45.37 23.75
N CYS A 251 -52.85 -44.92 24.27
CA CYS A 251 -52.41 -43.53 24.19
C CYS A 251 -51.12 -43.42 23.37
N ALA A 252 -51.15 -42.56 22.35
CA ALA A 252 -50.02 -42.22 21.49
C ALA A 252 -49.43 -40.85 21.87
N PHE A 253 -48.11 -40.78 21.87
CA PHE A 253 -47.30 -39.61 22.21
C PHE A 253 -46.61 -39.07 20.97
N SER A 254 -46.62 -37.75 20.82
CA SER A 254 -45.87 -37.04 19.78
C SER A 254 -45.19 -35.82 20.38
N CYS A 255 -44.11 -35.35 19.74
CA CYS A 255 -43.41 -34.13 20.15
C CYS A 255 -43.72 -32.99 19.20
N GLN A 256 -43.70 -31.76 19.73
CA GLN A 256 -43.81 -30.55 18.93
C GLN A 256 -42.59 -30.40 18.00
N THR A 257 -42.73 -29.57 16.96
CA THR A 257 -41.65 -29.35 16.00
C THR A 257 -40.35 -28.90 16.69
N GLY A 258 -39.24 -29.55 16.36
CA GLY A 258 -37.93 -29.28 16.94
C GLY A 258 -37.57 -30.12 18.17
N PHE A 259 -38.47 -31.01 18.58
CA PHE A 259 -38.25 -31.99 19.64
C PHE A 259 -38.40 -33.41 19.11
N VAL A 260 -37.63 -34.35 19.66
CA VAL A 260 -37.68 -35.77 19.33
C VAL A 260 -38.21 -36.57 20.52
N LEU A 261 -39.04 -37.57 20.24
CA LEU A 261 -39.60 -38.43 21.26
C LEU A 261 -38.57 -39.48 21.68
N ILE A 262 -38.22 -39.49 22.97
CA ILE A 262 -37.37 -40.51 23.57
C ILE A 262 -38.25 -41.52 24.29
N GLY A 263 -38.30 -42.74 23.75
CA GLY A 263 -39.11 -43.84 24.27
C GLY A 263 -40.07 -44.41 23.22
N ARG A 264 -41.04 -45.20 23.68
CA ARG A 264 -42.06 -45.82 22.84
C ARG A 264 -43.19 -44.83 22.55
N GLU A 265 -43.62 -44.77 21.29
CA GLU A 265 -44.64 -43.84 20.79
C GLU A 265 -46.04 -44.10 21.33
N SER A 266 -46.33 -45.33 21.76
CA SER A 266 -47.66 -45.71 22.22
C SER A 266 -47.60 -46.55 23.48
N ARG A 267 -48.69 -46.49 24.24
CA ARG A 267 -48.89 -47.24 25.47
C ARG A 267 -50.30 -47.79 25.53
N GLU A 268 -50.43 -48.92 26.19
CA GLU A 268 -51.69 -49.62 26.38
C GLU A 268 -51.92 -49.87 27.86
N CYS A 269 -53.17 -49.68 28.32
CA CYS A 269 -53.59 -49.98 29.68
C CYS A 269 -53.85 -51.48 29.81
N THR A 270 -53.04 -52.15 30.63
CA THR A 270 -53.06 -53.60 30.80
C THR A 270 -54.06 -54.06 31.87
N ALA A 271 -54.36 -55.37 31.88
CA ALA A 271 -55.30 -55.97 32.85
C ALA A 271 -54.82 -55.89 34.31
N THR A 272 -53.57 -55.50 34.57
CA THR A 272 -53.03 -55.25 35.92
C THR A 272 -53.23 -53.82 36.41
N GLY A 273 -53.87 -52.95 35.61
CA GLY A 273 -54.04 -51.53 35.95
C GLY A 273 -52.78 -50.70 35.77
N THR A 274 -51.82 -51.17 34.97
CA THR A 274 -50.58 -50.46 34.66
C THR A 274 -50.44 -50.23 33.15
N TRP A 275 -49.80 -49.11 32.77
CA TRP A 275 -49.44 -48.85 31.38
C TRP A 275 -48.25 -49.70 30.95
N THR A 276 -48.15 -49.98 29.64
CA THR A 276 -46.97 -50.63 29.07
C THR A 276 -45.73 -49.70 29.17
N GLY A 277 -44.85 -50.06 30.12
CA GLY A 277 -43.56 -49.44 30.45
C GLY A 277 -43.54 -47.94 30.78
N ASP A 278 -42.35 -47.31 30.83
CA ASP A 278 -42.06 -45.93 31.30
C ASP A 278 -42.34 -44.80 30.31
N THR A 279 -42.87 -43.65 30.81
CA THR A 279 -43.41 -42.51 30.04
C THR A 279 -42.37 -41.88 29.12
N PRO A 280 -42.63 -41.77 27.80
CA PRO A 280 -41.67 -41.12 26.91
C PRO A 280 -41.64 -39.62 27.20
N HIS A 281 -40.51 -38.99 26.89
CA HIS A 281 -40.33 -37.55 27.03
C HIS A 281 -39.78 -36.95 25.73
N CYS A 282 -39.98 -35.65 25.55
CA CYS A 282 -39.51 -34.91 24.39
C CYS A 282 -38.18 -34.23 24.71
N GLU A 283 -37.16 -34.45 23.89
CA GLU A 283 -35.88 -33.76 23.99
C GLU A 283 -35.67 -32.85 22.78
N ALA A 284 -35.12 -31.65 23.00
CA ALA A 284 -34.84 -30.73 21.90
C ALA A 284 -33.77 -31.33 20.98
N ILE A 285 -33.98 -31.25 19.66
CA ILE A 285 -33.06 -31.81 18.67
C ILE A 285 -31.71 -31.08 18.75
N ALA A 286 -30.63 -31.83 18.91
CA ALA A 286 -29.28 -31.29 19.00
C ALA A 286 -28.68 -31.02 17.61
N CYS A 287 -28.08 -29.84 17.44
CA CYS A 287 -27.22 -29.53 16.30
C CYS A 287 -25.74 -29.79 16.62
N PRO A 288 -24.87 -29.94 15.60
CA PRO A 288 -23.43 -30.04 15.82
C PRO A 288 -22.88 -28.86 16.63
N VAL A 289 -22.00 -29.11 17.60
CA VAL A 289 -21.40 -28.06 18.42
C VAL A 289 -20.55 -27.13 17.55
N LEU A 290 -20.85 -25.83 17.57
CA LEU A 290 -20.07 -24.82 16.86
C LEU A 290 -18.87 -24.36 17.68
N ARG A 291 -17.82 -23.91 16.98
CA ARG A 291 -16.62 -23.32 17.57
C ARG A 291 -16.36 -21.97 16.93
N ALA A 292 -15.69 -21.09 17.66
CA ALA A 292 -15.26 -19.81 17.11
C ALA A 292 -14.30 -20.04 15.93
N PRO A 293 -14.47 -19.30 14.80
CA PRO A 293 -13.52 -19.34 13.69
C PRO A 293 -12.16 -18.77 14.14
N GLY A 294 -11.09 -19.13 13.44
CA GLY A 294 -9.76 -18.57 13.73
C GLY A 294 -9.76 -17.04 13.62
N GLN A 295 -9.21 -16.35 14.62
CA GLN A 295 -9.27 -14.87 14.74
C GLN A 295 -10.69 -14.29 14.82
N GLY A 296 -11.66 -15.09 15.27
CA GLY A 296 -13.03 -14.66 15.53
C GLY A 296 -13.54 -15.05 16.91
N GLU A 297 -14.72 -14.55 17.22
CA GLU A 297 -15.45 -14.77 18.46
C GLU A 297 -16.82 -15.38 18.15
N LEU A 298 -17.30 -16.23 19.07
CA LEU A 298 -18.58 -16.91 18.98
C LEU A 298 -19.40 -16.58 20.22
N ASN A 299 -20.59 -16.05 20.03
CA ASN A 299 -21.54 -15.79 21.10
C ASN A 299 -22.87 -16.49 20.78
N CYS A 300 -23.28 -17.43 21.64
CA CYS A 300 -24.47 -18.24 21.42
C CYS A 300 -25.52 -18.00 22.52
N SER A 301 -26.77 -17.87 22.10
CA SER A 301 -27.94 -17.95 22.96
C SER A 301 -28.60 -19.32 22.81
N HIS A 302 -28.87 -19.98 23.93
CA HIS A 302 -29.38 -21.36 23.98
C HIS A 302 -30.73 -21.38 24.69
N LEU A 303 -31.82 -21.65 23.96
CA LEU A 303 -33.17 -21.60 24.52
C LEU A 303 -33.59 -22.90 25.23
N HIS A 304 -33.32 -24.05 24.62
CA HIS A 304 -33.77 -25.37 25.11
C HIS A 304 -32.61 -26.30 25.51
N GLY A 305 -31.38 -25.77 25.57
CA GLY A 305 -30.16 -26.54 25.83
C GLY A 305 -28.99 -26.10 24.94
N ASN A 306 -27.77 -26.49 25.30
CA ASN A 306 -26.57 -26.12 24.55
C ASN A 306 -26.60 -26.71 23.13
N PHE A 307 -26.58 -25.83 22.13
CA PHE A 307 -26.60 -26.18 20.70
C PHE A 307 -27.81 -27.02 20.27
N THR A 308 -28.96 -26.87 20.93
CA THR A 308 -30.22 -27.52 20.52
C THR A 308 -31.10 -26.59 19.69
N PHE A 309 -32.20 -27.12 19.14
CA PHE A 309 -33.21 -26.39 18.38
C PHE A 309 -33.57 -25.05 19.05
N GLY A 310 -33.59 -23.97 18.26
CA GLY A 310 -33.80 -22.61 18.74
C GLY A 310 -32.55 -21.92 19.31
N SER A 311 -31.37 -22.57 19.29
CA SER A 311 -30.10 -21.89 19.56
C SER A 311 -29.71 -20.97 18.42
N THR A 312 -29.28 -19.75 18.73
CA THR A 312 -28.75 -18.78 17.77
C THR A 312 -27.31 -18.41 18.15
N CYS A 313 -26.39 -18.58 17.22
CA CYS A 313 -24.97 -18.29 17.41
C CYS A 313 -24.54 -17.17 16.47
N ALA A 314 -24.09 -16.04 17.04
CA ALA A 314 -23.55 -14.90 16.33
C ALA A 314 -22.02 -14.98 16.26
N PHE A 315 -21.48 -14.61 15.09
CA PHE A 315 -20.06 -14.62 14.78
C PHE A 315 -19.56 -13.20 14.59
N SER A 316 -18.37 -12.93 15.11
CA SER A 316 -17.67 -11.67 14.86
C SER A 316 -16.18 -11.92 14.69
N CYS A 317 -15.49 -11.01 14.01
CA CYS A 317 -14.05 -11.12 13.80
C CYS A 317 -13.30 -10.11 14.67
N GLN A 318 -12.09 -10.48 15.09
CA GLN A 318 -11.20 -9.58 15.80
C GLN A 318 -10.78 -8.41 14.90
N LYS A 319 -10.28 -7.33 15.52
CA LYS A 319 -9.86 -6.12 14.80
C LYS A 319 -8.86 -6.46 13.69
N GLY A 320 -9.12 -5.97 12.47
CA GLY A 320 -8.27 -6.19 11.30
C GLY A 320 -8.63 -7.41 10.46
N PHE A 321 -9.70 -8.12 10.83
CA PHE A 321 -10.29 -9.23 10.08
C PHE A 321 -11.74 -8.93 9.72
N VAL A 322 -12.18 -9.41 8.56
CA VAL A 322 -13.56 -9.29 8.08
C VAL A 322 -14.24 -10.66 8.10
N LEU A 323 -15.52 -10.68 8.47
CA LEU A 323 -16.31 -11.91 8.49
C LEU A 323 -16.77 -12.25 7.07
N MET A 324 -16.42 -13.45 6.62
CA MET A 324 -16.87 -14.03 5.35
C MET A 324 -17.91 -15.10 5.65
N GLY A 325 -19.16 -14.87 5.19
CA GLY A 325 -20.29 -15.75 5.46
C GLY A 325 -21.37 -15.09 6.32
N PRO A 326 -22.32 -15.87 6.85
CA PRO A 326 -23.43 -15.35 7.64
C PRO A 326 -22.98 -14.85 9.02
N GLU A 327 -23.53 -13.71 9.47
CA GLU A 327 -23.26 -13.11 10.79
C GLU A 327 -23.85 -13.92 11.96
N SER A 328 -24.91 -14.68 11.70
CA SER A 328 -25.53 -15.57 12.68
C SER A 328 -26.00 -16.86 12.04
N ARG A 329 -26.01 -17.93 12.83
CA ARG A 329 -26.57 -19.23 12.45
C ARG A 329 -27.55 -19.69 13.51
N ASP A 330 -28.60 -20.35 13.07
CA ASP A 330 -29.70 -20.85 13.91
C ASP A 330 -29.80 -22.37 13.81
N CYS A 331 -29.98 -23.04 14.95
CA CYS A 331 -30.19 -24.49 14.99
C CYS A 331 -31.64 -24.82 14.63
N THR A 332 -31.81 -25.53 13.53
CA THR A 332 -33.13 -25.85 12.95
C THR A 332 -33.73 -27.14 13.50
N ALA A 333 -35.02 -27.35 13.25
CA ALA A 333 -35.74 -28.55 13.69
C ALA A 333 -35.25 -29.84 13.00
N THR A 334 -34.39 -29.75 11.99
CA THR A 334 -33.74 -30.91 11.34
C THR A 334 -32.40 -31.27 11.97
N GLY A 335 -31.96 -30.56 13.02
CA GLY A 335 -30.66 -30.79 13.67
C GLY A 335 -29.46 -30.24 12.87
N THR A 336 -29.70 -29.28 11.99
CA THR A 336 -28.68 -28.61 11.18
C THR A 336 -28.67 -27.12 11.43
N TRP A 337 -27.51 -26.48 11.27
CA TRP A 337 -27.38 -25.02 11.34
C TRP A 337 -27.75 -24.37 10.00
N THR A 338 -28.37 -23.20 10.06
CA THR A 338 -28.61 -22.38 8.87
C THR A 338 -27.31 -21.85 8.27
N GLY A 339 -27.29 -21.71 6.93
CA GLY A 339 -26.15 -21.16 6.19
C GLY A 339 -24.86 -21.99 6.26
N ASP A 340 -23.82 -21.52 5.57
CA ASP A 340 -22.49 -22.10 5.61
C ASP A 340 -21.70 -21.63 6.84
N SER A 341 -20.63 -22.34 7.18
CA SER A 341 -19.74 -21.96 8.29
C SER A 341 -18.94 -20.71 7.93
N PRO A 342 -19.07 -19.59 8.68
CA PRO A 342 -18.32 -18.38 8.39
C PRO A 342 -16.87 -18.49 8.85
N HIS A 343 -15.98 -17.72 8.23
CA HIS A 343 -14.58 -17.60 8.60
C HIS A 343 -14.11 -16.15 8.55
N CYS A 344 -13.04 -15.84 9.30
CA CYS A 344 -12.46 -14.50 9.33
C CYS A 344 -11.27 -14.42 8.39
N GLU A 345 -11.27 -13.45 7.48
CA GLU A 345 -10.15 -13.17 6.58
C GLU A 345 -9.48 -11.85 6.96
N ALA A 346 -8.15 -11.81 6.91
CA ALA A 346 -7.41 -10.58 7.19
C ALA A 346 -7.73 -9.53 6.12
N ILE A 347 -8.01 -8.29 6.54
CA ILE A 347 -8.36 -7.20 5.62
C ILE A 347 -7.16 -6.92 4.70
N ALA A 348 -7.39 -6.95 3.38
CA ALA A 348 -6.37 -6.69 2.38
C ALA A 348 -6.19 -5.18 2.14
N CYS A 349 -4.94 -4.72 2.08
CA CYS A 349 -4.58 -3.40 1.59
C CYS A 349 -4.23 -3.46 0.09
N PRO A 350 -4.26 -2.32 -0.63
CA PRO A 350 -3.78 -2.25 -2.02
C PRO A 350 -2.36 -2.82 -2.15
N VAL A 351 -2.12 -3.62 -3.18
CA VAL A 351 -0.80 -4.20 -3.43
C VAL A 351 0.21 -3.08 -3.71
N LEU A 352 1.32 -3.07 -2.96
CA LEU A 352 2.41 -2.13 -3.17
C LEU A 352 3.47 -2.73 -4.10
N SER A 353 4.13 -1.85 -4.85
CA SER A 353 5.27 -2.19 -5.70
C SER A 353 6.49 -1.38 -5.27
N ALA A 354 7.69 -1.92 -5.54
CA ALA A 354 8.92 -1.21 -5.28
C ALA A 354 8.98 0.08 -6.10
N PRO A 355 9.41 1.22 -5.51
CA PRO A 355 9.58 2.46 -6.25
C PRO A 355 10.66 2.31 -7.32
N GLU A 356 10.55 3.07 -8.41
CA GLU A 356 11.53 3.07 -9.48
C GLU A 356 12.92 3.44 -8.93
N LYS A 357 13.96 2.67 -9.28
CA LYS A 357 15.32 2.79 -8.69
C LYS A 357 15.39 2.60 -7.17
N GLY A 358 14.38 1.96 -6.57
CA GLY A 358 14.36 1.54 -5.18
C GLY A 358 14.17 0.03 -5.01
N GLN A 359 14.18 -0.40 -3.75
CA GLN A 359 13.90 -1.76 -3.30
C GLN A 359 12.83 -1.71 -2.21
N MET A 360 11.98 -2.74 -2.18
CA MET A 360 10.92 -2.89 -1.19
C MET A 360 11.06 -4.26 -0.53
N HIS A 361 11.05 -4.28 0.80
CA HIS A 361 11.06 -5.51 1.58
C HIS A 361 9.82 -5.53 2.48
N CYS A 362 8.96 -6.52 2.31
CA CYS A 362 7.71 -6.65 3.06
C CYS A 362 7.73 -7.87 3.97
N SER A 363 7.22 -7.71 5.18
CA SER A 363 6.90 -8.78 6.12
C SER A 363 5.38 -8.92 6.23
N HIS A 364 4.87 -10.11 5.92
CA HIS A 364 3.44 -10.41 5.82
C HIS A 364 3.02 -11.36 6.95
N LEU A 365 2.28 -10.88 7.95
CA LEU A 365 1.90 -11.68 9.12
C LEU A 365 0.70 -12.60 8.85
N HIS A 366 -0.30 -12.10 8.11
CA HIS A 366 -1.58 -12.78 7.87
C HIS A 366 -1.89 -12.97 6.38
N GLY A 367 -0.86 -13.01 5.53
CA GLY A 367 -0.99 -13.07 4.06
C GLY A 367 -0.44 -11.84 3.35
N ASN A 368 -0.27 -11.94 2.03
CA ASN A 368 0.36 -10.89 1.23
C ASN A 368 -0.46 -9.60 1.24
N PHE A 369 0.15 -8.51 1.71
CA PHE A 369 -0.44 -7.17 1.79
C PHE A 369 -1.74 -7.10 2.62
N THR A 370 -1.89 -7.95 3.63
CA THR A 370 -3.04 -7.90 4.57
C THR A 370 -2.69 -7.18 5.87
N PHE A 371 -3.69 -6.93 6.72
CA PHE A 371 -3.57 -6.26 8.03
C PHE A 371 -2.33 -6.71 8.81
N GLY A 372 -1.55 -5.74 9.30
CA GLY A 372 -0.27 -5.96 9.99
C GLY A 372 0.93 -6.20 9.05
N SER A 373 0.73 -6.23 7.73
CA SER A 373 1.85 -6.22 6.78
C SER A 373 2.64 -4.93 6.90
N THR A 374 3.96 -5.04 6.98
CA THR A 374 4.88 -3.89 7.03
C THR A 374 5.83 -3.96 5.85
N CYS A 375 5.95 -2.88 5.08
CA CYS A 375 6.84 -2.78 3.93
C CYS A 375 7.82 -1.63 4.14
N ALA A 376 9.12 -1.95 4.12
CA ALA A 376 10.21 -1.01 4.21
C ALA A 376 10.81 -0.71 2.82
N PHE A 377 11.16 0.56 2.59
CA PHE A 377 11.65 1.05 1.32
C PHE A 377 13.09 1.57 1.44
N SER A 378 13.89 1.32 0.42
CA SER A 378 15.25 1.87 0.30
C SER A 378 15.55 2.24 -1.14
N CYS A 379 16.42 3.22 -1.35
CA CYS A 379 16.84 3.64 -2.68
C CYS A 379 18.19 3.04 -3.06
N GLN A 380 18.40 2.84 -4.37
CA GLN A 380 19.70 2.43 -4.90
C GLN A 380 20.74 3.55 -4.68
N LYS A 381 22.02 3.20 -4.71
CA LYS A 381 23.12 4.16 -4.53
C LYS A 381 22.98 5.35 -5.49
N GLY A 382 23.10 6.56 -4.95
CA GLY A 382 22.97 7.82 -5.71
C GLY A 382 21.54 8.34 -5.86
N PHE A 383 20.58 7.71 -5.19
CA PHE A 383 19.19 8.17 -5.06
C PHE A 383 18.81 8.31 -3.57
N VAL A 384 17.99 9.31 -3.26
CA VAL A 384 17.48 9.59 -1.92
C VAL A 384 15.98 9.27 -1.84
N LEU A 385 15.55 8.72 -0.70
CA LEU A 385 14.16 8.36 -0.46
C LEU A 385 13.35 9.60 -0.05
N MET A 386 12.31 9.90 -0.83
CA MET A 386 11.36 10.98 -0.59
C MET A 386 10.02 10.39 -0.15
N GLY A 387 9.73 10.46 1.15
CA GLY A 387 8.51 9.93 1.75
C GLY A 387 8.77 9.13 3.04
N LEU A 388 7.83 8.28 3.43
CA LEU A 388 7.99 7.40 4.59
C LEU A 388 8.94 6.23 4.26
N GLU A 389 9.81 5.88 5.20
CA GLU A 389 10.72 4.74 5.09
C GLU A 389 10.02 3.38 5.23
N SER A 390 8.87 3.35 5.91
CA SER A 390 8.06 2.15 6.09
C SER A 390 6.57 2.45 6.12
N CYS A 391 5.77 1.60 5.49
CA CYS A 391 4.30 1.63 5.55
C CYS A 391 3.75 0.37 6.21
N GLU A 392 2.67 0.51 6.96
CA GLU A 392 1.95 -0.58 7.62
C GLU A 392 0.49 -0.66 7.12
N CYS A 393 0.00 -1.87 6.88
CA CYS A 393 -1.39 -2.11 6.49
C CYS A 393 -2.31 -2.09 7.71
N THR A 394 -3.23 -1.12 7.74
CA THR A 394 -4.11 -0.88 8.90
C THR A 394 -5.38 -1.73 8.85
N ALA A 395 -6.09 -1.79 9.99
CA ALA A 395 -7.37 -2.50 10.09
C ALA A 395 -8.50 -1.88 9.25
N MET A 396 -8.26 -0.74 8.58
CA MET A 396 -9.19 -0.10 7.65
C MET A 396 -8.94 -0.52 6.20
N GLY A 397 -7.95 -1.37 5.93
CA GLY A 397 -7.57 -1.75 4.57
C GLY A 397 -6.78 -0.68 3.82
N THR A 398 -6.18 0.27 4.54
CA THR A 398 -5.33 1.32 3.97
C THR A 398 -3.94 1.29 4.58
N TRP A 399 -2.94 1.71 3.80
CA TRP A 399 -1.57 1.89 4.28
C TRP A 399 -1.44 3.18 5.10
N THR A 400 -0.56 3.19 6.09
CA THR A 400 -0.23 4.38 6.90
C THR A 400 0.35 5.54 6.08
N GLY A 401 0.88 5.27 4.89
CA GLY A 401 1.40 6.27 3.96
C GLY A 401 1.41 5.77 2.51
N ASN A 402 1.67 6.68 1.59
CA ASN A 402 1.82 6.39 0.17
C ASN A 402 3.23 5.84 -0.14
N THR A 403 3.37 5.11 -1.24
CA THR A 403 4.68 4.63 -1.72
C THR A 403 5.65 5.81 -1.90
N PRO A 404 6.85 5.79 -1.28
CA PRO A 404 7.85 6.84 -1.42
C PRO A 404 8.47 6.86 -2.82
N ARG A 405 9.17 7.93 -3.17
CA ARG A 405 9.88 8.07 -4.45
C ARG A 405 11.39 8.10 -4.24
N CYS A 406 12.15 7.53 -5.16
CA CYS A 406 13.60 7.64 -5.17
C CYS A 406 14.02 8.71 -6.17
N GLU A 407 14.61 9.79 -5.69
CA GLU A 407 15.07 10.91 -6.53
C GLU A 407 16.59 10.93 -6.59
N ALA A 408 17.16 11.19 -7.77
CA ALA A 408 18.61 11.22 -7.95
C ALA A 408 19.23 12.37 -7.14
N VAL A 409 20.36 12.11 -6.48
CA VAL A 409 21.06 13.13 -5.68
C VAL A 409 21.54 14.25 -6.60
N ALA A 410 21.17 15.49 -6.28
CA ALA A 410 21.57 16.67 -7.04
C ALA A 410 22.99 17.13 -6.70
N CYS A 411 23.77 17.47 -7.71
CA CYS A 411 25.04 18.19 -7.56
C CYS A 411 24.85 19.69 -7.81
N PRO A 412 25.78 20.55 -7.34
CA PRO A 412 25.78 21.97 -7.69
C PRO A 412 25.75 22.19 -9.21
N VAL A 413 24.93 23.12 -9.69
CA VAL A 413 24.85 23.44 -11.12
C VAL A 413 26.20 23.96 -11.62
N LEU A 414 26.71 23.40 -12.72
CA LEU A 414 27.93 23.85 -13.37
C LEU A 414 27.61 24.83 -14.50
N SER A 415 28.45 25.84 -14.66
CA SER A 415 28.41 26.81 -15.77
C SER A 415 29.66 26.68 -16.64
N ALA A 416 29.57 27.07 -17.91
CA ALA A 416 30.72 27.10 -18.80
C ALA A 416 31.82 28.03 -18.25
N PRO A 417 33.10 27.63 -18.29
CA PRO A 417 34.21 28.50 -17.94
C PRO A 417 34.30 29.66 -18.94
N ASP A 418 34.86 30.80 -18.51
CA ASP A 418 35.08 31.94 -19.41
C ASP A 418 35.95 31.53 -20.60
N GLN A 419 35.58 31.96 -21.80
CA GLN A 419 36.17 31.54 -23.09
C GLN A 419 36.16 30.01 -23.33
N GLY A 420 35.23 29.30 -22.70
CA GLY A 420 35.01 27.87 -22.91
C GLY A 420 33.54 27.50 -23.11
N GLU A 421 33.32 26.24 -23.44
CA GLU A 421 32.01 25.63 -23.65
C GLU A 421 31.82 24.47 -22.67
N LEU A 422 30.56 24.23 -22.31
CA LEU A 422 30.15 23.17 -21.41
C LEU A 422 29.12 22.30 -22.12
N ASN A 423 29.41 21.01 -22.25
CA ASN A 423 28.47 20.04 -22.78
C ASN A 423 28.20 18.96 -21.72
N CYS A 424 26.97 18.93 -21.21
CA CYS A 424 26.57 17.99 -20.17
C CYS A 424 25.59 16.94 -20.70
N SER A 425 25.82 15.69 -20.30
CA SER A 425 24.88 14.60 -20.43
C SER A 425 24.24 14.30 -19.08
N HIS A 426 22.91 14.45 -19.00
CA HIS A 426 22.13 14.28 -17.78
C HIS A 426 21.33 12.96 -17.85
N LEU A 427 21.76 11.95 -17.10
CA LEU A 427 21.13 10.62 -17.16
C LEU A 427 19.83 10.52 -16.35
N HIS A 428 19.77 11.18 -15.20
CA HIS A 428 18.67 11.07 -14.23
C HIS A 428 18.03 12.43 -13.87
N GLY A 429 18.29 13.47 -14.66
CA GLY A 429 17.86 14.85 -14.43
C GLY A 429 19.04 15.84 -14.42
N ASP A 430 18.75 17.13 -14.57
CA ASP A 430 19.77 18.17 -14.72
C ASP A 430 20.70 18.24 -13.51
N PHE A 431 21.99 18.07 -13.76
CA PHE A 431 23.07 18.08 -12.75
C PHE A 431 22.86 17.08 -11.59
N THR A 432 22.21 15.94 -11.84
CA THR A 432 22.00 14.86 -10.85
C THR A 432 23.03 13.73 -10.98
N PHE A 433 23.04 12.80 -10.02
CA PHE A 433 23.93 11.63 -9.98
C PHE A 433 24.09 10.93 -11.34
N GLY A 434 25.35 10.72 -11.75
CA GLY A 434 25.69 10.16 -13.07
C GLY A 434 25.71 11.18 -14.21
N SER A 435 25.37 12.45 -13.96
CA SER A 435 25.59 13.52 -14.95
C SER A 435 27.07 13.68 -15.25
N THR A 436 27.44 13.73 -16.52
CA THR A 436 28.82 13.95 -16.96
C THR A 436 28.89 15.22 -17.79
N CYS A 437 29.76 16.16 -17.39
CA CYS A 437 29.95 17.42 -18.08
C CYS A 437 31.38 17.49 -18.64
N ALA A 438 31.49 17.62 -19.96
CA ALA A 438 32.75 17.81 -20.68
C ALA A 438 32.99 19.29 -20.95
N PHE A 439 34.26 19.70 -20.81
CA PHE A 439 34.70 21.07 -21.00
C PHE A 439 35.59 21.18 -22.24
N SER A 440 35.36 22.22 -23.04
CA SER A 440 36.23 22.58 -24.16
C SER A 440 36.53 24.07 -24.13
N CYS A 441 37.70 24.46 -24.64
CA CYS A 441 38.07 25.88 -24.75
C CYS A 441 37.90 26.37 -26.19
N GLN A 442 37.58 27.65 -26.34
CA GLN A 442 37.53 28.28 -27.65
C GLN A 442 38.94 28.34 -28.27
N ILE A 443 39.00 28.51 -29.60
CA ILE A 443 40.25 28.58 -30.35
C ILE A 443 41.17 29.66 -29.75
N GLY A 444 42.42 29.29 -29.46
CA GLY A 444 43.41 30.19 -28.87
C GLY A 444 43.51 30.13 -27.34
N PHE A 445 42.74 29.25 -26.70
CA PHE A 445 42.79 28.97 -25.25
C PHE A 445 43.04 27.48 -24.99
N VAL A 446 43.77 27.17 -23.92
CA VAL A 446 44.07 25.81 -23.48
C VAL A 446 43.29 25.47 -22.20
N LEU A 447 42.80 24.24 -22.11
CA LEU A 447 42.04 23.75 -20.95
C LEU A 447 43.00 23.41 -19.80
N MET A 448 42.76 24.03 -18.64
CA MET A 448 43.48 23.76 -17.40
C MET A 448 42.56 23.08 -16.41
N GLY A 449 42.81 21.80 -16.13
CA GLY A 449 41.99 20.95 -15.26
C GLY A 449 41.53 19.66 -15.98
N PRO A 450 40.60 18.90 -15.38
CA PRO A 450 40.08 17.67 -15.98
C PRO A 450 39.19 17.96 -17.20
N GLU A 451 39.30 17.17 -18.27
CA GLU A 451 38.48 17.33 -19.49
C GLU A 451 36.99 17.09 -19.27
N SER A 452 36.63 16.30 -18.25
CA SER A 452 35.25 16.04 -17.85
C SER A 452 35.12 15.87 -16.34
N ARG A 453 33.92 16.17 -15.83
CA ARG A 453 33.54 15.98 -14.42
C ARG A 453 32.23 15.19 -14.34
N GLU A 454 32.12 14.35 -13.31
CA GLU A 454 30.95 13.47 -13.08
C GLU A 454 30.32 13.77 -11.72
N CYS A 455 28.99 13.81 -11.66
CA CYS A 455 28.24 13.99 -10.42
C CYS A 455 28.16 12.68 -9.64
N THR A 456 28.75 12.66 -8.45
CA THR A 456 28.84 11.46 -7.60
C THR A 456 27.59 11.24 -6.74
N ALA A 457 27.46 10.03 -6.18
CA ALA A 457 26.35 9.66 -5.29
C ALA A 457 26.30 10.47 -3.98
N MET A 458 27.35 11.24 -3.68
CA MET A 458 27.42 12.12 -2.50
C MET A 458 26.97 13.56 -2.81
N GLY A 459 26.54 13.86 -4.05
CA GLY A 459 26.14 15.21 -4.46
C GLY A 459 27.31 16.15 -4.76
N THR A 460 28.50 15.61 -5.03
CA THR A 460 29.69 16.39 -5.39
C THR A 460 30.22 15.99 -6.77
N TRP A 461 30.78 16.96 -7.50
CA TRP A 461 31.48 16.72 -8.77
C TRP A 461 32.88 16.14 -8.55
N THR A 462 33.31 15.23 -9.42
CA THR A 462 34.68 14.73 -9.44
C THR A 462 35.68 15.80 -9.92
N GLY A 463 36.91 15.74 -9.40
CA GLY A 463 38.01 16.65 -9.79
C GLY A 463 37.80 18.12 -9.40
N ASP A 464 38.82 18.94 -9.69
CA ASP A 464 38.81 20.38 -9.41
C ASP A 464 38.13 21.18 -10.55
N ALA A 465 37.90 22.48 -10.31
CA ALA A 465 37.31 23.38 -11.30
C ALA A 465 38.24 23.57 -12.51
N THR A 466 37.65 23.53 -13.71
CA THR A 466 38.32 23.74 -15.00
C THR A 466 38.30 25.21 -15.40
N ARG A 467 39.35 25.68 -16.08
CA ARG A 467 39.41 27.04 -16.65
C ARG A 467 40.15 27.05 -17.98
N CYS A 468 39.82 28.00 -18.84
CA CYS A 468 40.48 28.22 -20.13
C CYS A 468 41.50 29.36 -20.00
N GLU A 469 42.75 29.09 -20.32
CA GLU A 469 43.83 30.09 -20.30
C GLU A 469 44.31 30.40 -21.72
N ALA A 470 44.56 31.68 -22.03
CA ALA A 470 44.99 32.09 -23.37
C ALA A 470 46.38 31.51 -23.70
N ILE A 471 46.54 30.98 -24.91
CA ILE A 471 47.82 30.41 -25.37
C ILE A 471 48.86 31.53 -25.46
N SER A 472 50.02 31.32 -24.85
CA SER A 472 51.12 32.30 -24.81
C SER A 472 52.04 32.15 -26.01
N CYS A 473 52.40 33.27 -26.65
CA CYS A 473 53.44 33.35 -27.66
C CYS A 473 54.79 33.76 -27.04
N PRO A 474 55.93 33.49 -27.71
CA PRO A 474 57.24 33.99 -27.29
C PRO A 474 57.23 35.51 -27.10
N VAL A 475 57.88 36.00 -26.05
CA VAL A 475 57.96 37.44 -25.77
C VAL A 475 58.75 38.14 -26.87
N LEU A 476 58.16 39.19 -27.46
CA LEU A 476 58.84 40.03 -28.46
C LEU A 476 59.50 41.24 -27.78
N SER A 477 60.54 41.77 -28.42
CA SER A 477 61.26 42.97 -27.98
C SER A 477 61.40 43.95 -29.14
N ALA A 478 61.55 45.23 -28.83
CA ALA A 478 61.68 46.28 -29.86
C ALA A 478 62.98 46.11 -30.66
N PRO A 479 62.95 46.26 -32.00
CA PRO A 479 64.15 46.19 -32.81
C PRO A 479 65.09 47.37 -32.53
N ASN A 480 66.39 47.16 -32.72
CA ASN A 480 67.39 48.21 -32.55
C ASN A 480 67.08 49.39 -33.49
N GLN A 481 67.11 50.63 -32.96
CA GLN A 481 66.72 51.86 -33.69
C GLN A 481 65.25 51.87 -34.17
N GLY A 482 64.39 51.06 -33.54
CA GLY A 482 62.95 51.04 -33.76
C GLY A 482 62.15 51.03 -32.46
N GLU A 483 60.84 51.19 -32.61
CA GLU A 483 59.85 51.19 -31.54
C GLU A 483 58.87 50.04 -31.77
N MET A 484 58.38 49.43 -30.68
CA MET A 484 57.39 48.37 -30.70
C MET A 484 56.20 48.78 -29.85
N HIS A 485 55.00 48.74 -30.43
CA HIS A 485 53.75 48.98 -29.73
C HIS A 485 52.89 47.73 -29.78
N CYS A 486 52.61 47.13 -28.62
CA CYS A 486 51.80 45.92 -28.51
C CYS A 486 50.45 46.21 -27.87
N SER A 487 49.39 45.64 -28.45
CA SER A 487 48.06 45.54 -27.86
C SER A 487 47.83 44.11 -27.38
N HIS A 488 47.55 43.95 -26.09
CA HIS A 488 47.38 42.67 -25.40
C HIS A 488 45.92 42.48 -24.99
N LEU A 489 45.19 41.60 -25.68
CA LEU A 489 43.75 41.43 -25.46
C LEU A 489 43.43 40.48 -24.29
N HIS A 490 44.19 39.39 -24.15
CA HIS A 490 43.95 38.32 -23.17
C HIS A 490 45.17 38.04 -22.29
N GLY A 491 46.00 39.07 -22.03
CA GLY A 491 47.27 38.96 -21.32
C GLY A 491 48.50 39.27 -22.17
N ASN A 492 49.65 39.48 -21.53
CA ASN A 492 50.89 39.87 -22.20
C ASN A 492 51.38 38.78 -23.15
N PHE A 493 51.50 39.13 -24.43
CA PHE A 493 51.97 38.24 -25.51
C PHE A 493 51.14 36.95 -25.66
N THR A 494 49.85 36.97 -25.31
CA THR A 494 48.92 35.83 -25.50
C THR A 494 48.11 35.94 -26.79
N TYR A 495 47.38 34.88 -27.14
CA TYR A 495 46.55 34.78 -28.34
C TYR A 495 45.76 36.06 -28.61
N GLY A 496 45.83 36.55 -29.86
CA GLY A 496 45.20 37.79 -30.28
C GLY A 496 46.05 39.06 -30.02
N SER A 497 47.14 38.97 -29.27
CA SER A 497 48.10 40.08 -29.13
C SER A 497 48.63 40.51 -30.49
N THR A 498 48.68 41.82 -30.73
CA THR A 498 49.20 42.39 -31.98
C THR A 498 50.28 43.42 -31.65
N CYS A 499 51.48 43.21 -32.17
CA CYS A 499 52.62 44.12 -32.00
C CYS A 499 52.95 44.77 -33.35
N SER A 500 52.91 46.10 -33.39
CA SER A 500 53.33 46.89 -34.54
C SER A 500 54.72 47.47 -34.32
N PHE A 501 55.48 47.56 -35.41
CA PHE A 501 56.87 48.03 -35.41
C PHE A 501 57.01 49.27 -36.28
N SER A 502 57.80 50.23 -35.81
CA SER A 502 58.19 51.44 -36.54
C SER A 502 59.67 51.72 -36.33
N CYS A 503 60.32 52.34 -37.31
CA CYS A 503 61.72 52.74 -37.19
C CYS A 503 61.84 54.22 -36.83
N GLN A 504 62.90 54.56 -36.12
CA GLN A 504 63.23 55.95 -35.84
C GLN A 504 63.59 56.70 -37.13
N THR A 505 63.46 58.02 -37.12
CA THR A 505 63.71 58.87 -38.30
C THR A 505 65.11 58.62 -38.88
N GLY A 506 65.17 58.34 -40.19
CA GLY A 506 66.42 58.04 -40.89
C GLY A 506 66.72 56.54 -41.04
N PHE A 507 65.85 55.67 -40.56
CA PHE A 507 65.90 54.21 -40.75
C PHE A 507 64.61 53.70 -41.40
N ALA A 508 64.73 52.74 -42.31
CA ALA A 508 63.61 52.07 -42.98
C ALA A 508 63.36 50.69 -42.35
N LEU A 509 62.08 50.33 -42.17
CA LEU A 509 61.68 49.03 -41.63
C LEU A 509 61.79 47.96 -42.72
N VAL A 510 62.54 46.89 -42.43
CA VAL A 510 62.68 45.72 -43.28
C VAL A 510 61.99 44.54 -42.60
N GLY A 511 60.88 44.07 -43.17
CA GLY A 511 60.06 42.98 -42.64
C GLY A 511 58.58 43.34 -42.46
N LEU A 512 57.84 42.54 -41.70
CA LEU A 512 56.42 42.73 -41.43
C LEU A 512 56.19 43.89 -40.46
N GLN A 513 55.36 44.85 -40.85
CA GLN A 513 55.02 46.01 -40.01
C GLN A 513 54.23 45.63 -38.74
N SER A 514 53.53 44.50 -38.73
CA SER A 514 52.78 44.01 -37.57
C SER A 514 52.82 42.49 -37.45
N CYS A 515 53.10 41.98 -36.25
CA CYS A 515 53.00 40.56 -35.91
C CYS A 515 51.80 40.31 -34.99
N LYS A 516 51.05 39.24 -35.25
CA LYS A 516 49.92 38.81 -34.41
C LYS A 516 50.18 37.42 -33.80
N CYS A 517 49.86 37.26 -32.52
CA CYS A 517 49.97 35.97 -31.83
C CYS A 517 48.81 35.05 -32.24
N THR A 518 49.16 33.88 -32.81
CA THR A 518 48.21 32.91 -33.36
C THR A 518 47.80 31.84 -32.35
N ALA A 519 46.75 31.07 -32.66
CA ALA A 519 46.25 30.01 -31.79
C ALA A 519 47.22 28.83 -31.64
N MET A 520 48.31 28.80 -32.43
CA MET A 520 49.36 27.79 -32.34
C MET A 520 50.50 28.22 -31.39
N GLY A 521 50.37 29.36 -30.72
CA GLY A 521 51.43 29.91 -29.86
C GLY A 521 52.61 30.51 -30.62
N THR A 522 52.44 30.83 -31.91
CA THR A 522 53.47 31.44 -32.75
C THR A 522 53.01 32.80 -33.30
N TRP A 523 53.97 33.67 -33.61
CA TRP A 523 53.71 34.94 -34.28
C TRP A 523 53.53 34.75 -35.80
N THR A 524 52.73 35.60 -36.44
CA THR A 524 52.49 35.57 -37.90
C THR A 524 53.73 35.79 -38.76
N GLY A 525 54.83 36.28 -38.19
CA GLY A 525 56.12 36.41 -38.85
C GLY A 525 57.23 36.78 -37.88
N ASP A 526 58.46 36.76 -38.38
CA ASP A 526 59.66 37.10 -37.60
C ASP A 526 59.73 38.61 -37.29
N THR A 527 60.49 38.97 -36.26
CA THR A 527 60.64 40.37 -35.84
C THR A 527 61.38 41.18 -36.92
N PRO A 528 60.82 42.30 -37.40
CA PRO A 528 61.47 43.14 -38.42
C PRO A 528 62.66 43.91 -37.85
N HIS A 529 63.57 44.37 -38.70
CA HIS A 529 64.73 45.19 -38.31
C HIS A 529 64.77 46.54 -39.05
N CYS A 530 65.47 47.51 -38.48
CA CYS A 530 65.58 48.87 -39.03
C CYS A 530 66.95 49.08 -39.68
N GLU A 531 66.97 49.46 -40.96
CA GLU A 531 68.20 49.73 -41.72
C GLU A 531 68.33 51.22 -42.03
N ALA A 532 69.54 51.78 -41.92
CA ALA A 532 69.76 53.21 -42.15
C ALA A 532 69.54 53.59 -43.62
N ILE A 533 68.84 54.70 -43.86
CA ILE A 533 68.54 55.19 -45.20
C ILE A 533 69.83 55.66 -45.88
N THR A 534 70.08 55.22 -47.11
CA THR A 534 71.29 55.53 -47.88
C THR A 534 71.16 56.82 -48.69
N CYS A 535 72.25 57.61 -48.78
CA CYS A 535 72.39 58.76 -49.67
C CYS A 535 73.32 58.45 -50.86
N PRO A 536 73.24 59.20 -51.97
CA PRO A 536 74.15 59.07 -53.10
C PRO A 536 75.62 59.19 -52.69
N VAL A 537 76.50 58.36 -53.26
CA VAL A 537 77.93 58.37 -52.93
C VAL A 537 78.59 59.69 -53.36
N LEU A 538 79.30 60.36 -52.44
CA LEU A 538 80.09 61.57 -52.72
C LEU A 538 81.54 61.22 -53.06
N ARG A 539 82.17 62.04 -53.92
CA ARG A 539 83.58 61.93 -54.31
C ARG A 539 84.33 63.22 -54.00
N ALA A 540 85.65 63.14 -53.84
CA ALA A 540 86.49 64.30 -53.57
C ALA A 540 86.53 65.27 -54.76
N PRO A 541 86.41 66.60 -54.53
CA PRO A 541 86.60 67.62 -55.56
C PRO A 541 88.04 67.63 -56.09
N ASP A 542 88.25 68.04 -57.35
CA ASP A 542 89.60 68.22 -57.91
C ASP A 542 90.39 69.25 -57.08
N HIS A 543 91.62 68.91 -56.68
CA HIS A 543 92.47 69.65 -55.71
C HIS A 543 91.86 69.85 -54.31
N GLY A 544 90.90 69.00 -53.93
CA GLY A 544 90.32 68.93 -52.59
C GLY A 544 90.41 67.53 -51.97
N GLU A 545 90.24 67.47 -50.66
CA GLU A 545 90.13 66.24 -49.88
C GLU A 545 88.69 66.10 -49.34
N LEU A 546 88.18 64.87 -49.39
CA LEU A 546 86.89 64.48 -48.82
C LEU A 546 87.14 63.65 -47.57
N ASN A 547 86.66 64.14 -46.43
CA ASN A 547 86.67 63.37 -45.19
C ASN A 547 85.23 63.14 -44.73
N CYS A 548 84.78 61.89 -44.84
CA CYS A 548 83.45 61.49 -44.42
C CYS A 548 83.48 60.74 -43.09
N SER A 549 82.65 61.17 -42.15
CA SER A 549 82.33 60.42 -40.94
C SER A 549 81.01 59.67 -41.16
N HIS A 550 81.08 58.34 -41.26
CA HIS A 550 79.94 57.45 -41.42
C HIS A 550 79.50 56.89 -40.06
N LEU A 551 78.26 57.19 -39.63
CA LEU A 551 77.78 56.79 -38.30
C LEU A 551 77.05 55.43 -38.32
N HIS A 552 76.33 55.13 -39.39
CA HIS A 552 75.47 53.94 -39.51
C HIS A 552 75.75 53.11 -40.78
N GLY A 553 76.89 53.34 -41.43
CA GLY A 553 77.31 52.73 -42.71
C GLY A 553 77.69 53.77 -43.77
N ASP A 554 78.41 53.36 -44.81
CA ASP A 554 78.93 54.26 -45.84
C ASP A 554 77.82 55.06 -46.54
N PHE A 555 77.93 56.38 -46.48
CA PHE A 555 76.98 57.34 -47.06
C PHE A 555 75.52 57.14 -46.57
N THR A 556 75.29 56.64 -45.35
CA THR A 556 73.96 56.48 -44.73
C THR A 556 73.53 57.70 -43.91
N PHE A 557 72.25 57.75 -43.50
CA PHE A 557 71.67 58.81 -42.67
C PHE A 557 72.58 59.23 -41.51
N GLY A 558 72.82 60.54 -41.39
CA GLY A 558 73.74 61.10 -40.39
C GLY A 558 75.21 61.14 -40.82
N SER A 559 75.58 60.50 -41.93
CA SER A 559 76.91 60.66 -42.53
C SER A 559 77.18 62.12 -42.82
N THR A 560 78.33 62.62 -42.37
CA THR A 560 78.76 64.00 -42.62
C THR A 560 80.08 63.96 -43.37
N CYS A 561 80.08 64.55 -44.56
CA CYS A 561 81.24 64.64 -45.43
C CYS A 561 81.73 66.09 -45.45
N ALA A 562 82.90 66.31 -44.87
CA ALA A 562 83.59 67.59 -44.90
C ALA A 562 84.53 67.67 -46.09
N PHE A 563 84.59 68.84 -46.70
CA PHE A 563 85.42 69.13 -47.86
C PHE A 563 86.50 70.13 -47.46
N SER A 564 87.74 69.86 -47.84
CA SER A 564 88.85 70.79 -47.64
C SER A 564 89.65 70.92 -48.92
N CYS A 565 90.27 72.08 -49.16
CA CYS A 565 91.09 72.32 -50.35
C CYS A 565 92.57 72.24 -50.01
N GLN A 566 93.37 71.71 -50.93
CA GLN A 566 94.83 71.69 -50.78
C GLN A 566 95.40 73.12 -50.72
N THR A 567 96.52 73.28 -50.00
CA THR A 567 97.17 74.57 -49.73
C THR A 567 97.38 75.38 -51.01
N GLY A 568 96.78 76.58 -51.06
CA GLY A 568 96.81 77.46 -52.24
C GLY A 568 95.45 77.65 -52.92
N PHE A 569 94.43 76.85 -52.59
CA PHE A 569 93.06 76.90 -53.14
C PHE A 569 92.01 77.17 -52.04
N ALA A 570 90.95 77.91 -52.38
CA ALA A 570 89.82 78.26 -51.54
C ALA A 570 88.56 77.49 -51.95
N LEU A 571 87.83 77.00 -50.95
CA LEU A 571 86.62 76.22 -51.13
C LEU A 571 85.43 77.13 -51.52
N MET A 572 84.76 76.78 -52.62
CA MET A 572 83.58 77.44 -53.15
C MET A 572 82.38 76.49 -53.04
N GLY A 573 81.50 76.77 -52.09
CA GLY A 573 80.33 75.95 -51.76
C GLY A 573 80.26 75.65 -50.26
N SER A 574 79.40 74.71 -49.87
CA SER A 574 79.32 74.24 -48.48
C SER A 574 80.56 73.44 -48.12
N ASP A 575 81.18 73.77 -46.99
CA ASP A 575 82.34 73.07 -46.43
C ASP A 575 82.00 71.69 -45.84
N SER A 576 80.72 71.40 -45.65
CA SER A 576 80.22 70.10 -45.23
C SER A 576 78.84 69.78 -45.81
N CYS A 577 78.62 68.51 -46.16
CA CYS A 577 77.32 67.96 -46.53
C CYS A 577 76.94 66.86 -45.54
N LYS A 578 75.67 66.84 -45.11
CA LYS A 578 75.12 65.80 -44.23
C LYS A 578 74.03 65.00 -44.93
N CYS A 579 74.05 63.68 -44.79
CA CYS A 579 73.02 62.79 -45.32
C CYS A 579 71.75 62.89 -44.47
N THR A 580 70.65 63.30 -45.10
CA THR A 580 69.35 63.54 -44.46
C THR A 580 68.47 62.28 -44.46
N ALA A 581 67.42 62.29 -43.64
CA ALA A 581 66.48 61.16 -43.52
C ALA A 581 65.65 60.91 -44.80
N MET A 582 65.75 61.82 -45.79
CA MET A 582 65.09 61.70 -47.09
C MET A 582 66.00 61.02 -48.13
N GLY A 583 67.20 60.56 -47.74
CA GLY A 583 68.17 59.96 -48.66
C GLY A 583 68.90 60.98 -49.55
N THR A 584 68.92 62.26 -49.16
CA THR A 584 69.60 63.34 -49.91
C THR A 584 70.61 64.09 -49.04
N TRP A 585 71.61 64.71 -49.66
CA TRP A 585 72.59 65.57 -48.98
C TRP A 585 72.04 66.98 -48.74
N THR A 586 72.45 67.62 -47.65
CA THR A 586 72.04 69.00 -47.31
C THR A 586 72.52 70.09 -48.27
N GLY A 587 73.43 69.78 -49.20
CA GLY A 587 73.97 70.71 -50.19
C GLY A 587 74.70 69.99 -51.33
N ASP A 588 74.96 70.71 -52.42
CA ASP A 588 75.72 70.22 -53.57
C ASP A 588 77.23 70.17 -53.28
N ALA A 589 77.98 69.33 -54.01
CA ALA A 589 79.41 69.18 -53.81
C ALA A 589 80.20 70.47 -54.15
N PRO A 590 81.11 70.96 -53.28
CA PRO A 590 81.88 72.20 -53.48
C PRO A 590 83.08 72.03 -54.44
N ARG A 591 83.68 73.15 -54.88
CA ARG A 591 84.87 73.22 -55.78
C ARG A 591 86.03 74.06 -55.20
N CYS A 592 87.29 73.79 -55.56
CA CYS A 592 88.50 74.47 -55.01
C CYS A 592 89.17 75.43 -56.03
N GLU A 593 89.40 76.71 -55.69
CA GLU A 593 89.96 77.78 -56.58
C GLU A 593 91.10 78.60 -55.93
N GLY A 594 92.21 78.87 -56.65
CA GLY A 594 93.47 79.44 -56.11
C GLY A 594 93.42 80.86 -55.48
N ARG A 595 94.11 81.11 -54.33
CA ARG A 595 94.27 82.44 -53.67
C ARG A 595 95.75 82.90 -53.60
N ALA A 596 96.06 84.11 -54.10
CA ALA A 596 97.42 84.67 -54.14
C ALA A 596 97.65 85.89 -53.20
N ALA A 597 98.52 85.71 -52.21
CA ALA A 597 99.30 86.70 -51.45
C ALA A 597 100.78 86.24 -51.58
N ALA A 598 101.79 87.08 -51.83
CA ALA A 598 102.25 88.10 -50.88
C ALA A 598 102.87 89.37 -51.52
N THR A 599 102.43 90.51 -50.97
CA THR A 599 103.15 91.78 -50.72
C THR A 599 103.55 92.74 -51.85
N ALA A 600 103.32 94.03 -51.52
CA ALA A 600 103.88 95.26 -52.09
C ALA A 600 103.26 95.81 -53.38
N GLN A 601 102.69 97.01 -53.25
CA GLN A 601 102.03 97.78 -54.31
C GLN A 601 103.08 98.28 -55.31
N ALA A 602 103.11 97.67 -56.50
CA ALA A 602 104.07 97.99 -57.56
C ALA A 602 103.61 99.19 -58.42
N ILE A 603 104.57 100.06 -58.74
CA ILE A 603 104.39 101.31 -59.48
C ILE A 603 104.20 101.02 -60.98
N LYS A 604 103.16 101.58 -61.60
CA LYS A 604 102.77 101.40 -63.02
C LYS A 604 103.12 102.63 -63.88
N CYS A 605 103.66 102.40 -65.08
CA CYS A 605 103.80 103.38 -66.16
C CYS A 605 102.56 103.37 -67.09
N SER A 606 102.34 104.45 -67.83
CA SER A 606 101.28 104.54 -68.85
C SER A 606 101.57 103.63 -70.05
N ALA A 607 100.51 103.06 -70.66
CA ALA A 607 100.65 102.20 -71.83
C ALA A 607 101.20 102.98 -73.04
N LEU A 608 102.22 102.44 -73.70
CA LEU A 608 102.81 103.02 -74.91
C LEU A 608 102.00 102.62 -76.15
N THR A 609 101.65 103.59 -76.99
CA THR A 609 101.02 103.34 -78.29
C THR A 609 102.08 103.07 -79.36
N THR A 610 101.81 102.10 -80.24
CA THR A 610 102.71 101.73 -81.34
C THR A 610 102.79 102.84 -82.39
N PRO A 611 103.99 103.13 -82.94
CA PRO A 611 104.12 104.09 -84.04
C PRO A 611 103.36 103.61 -85.28
N LYS A 612 102.66 104.52 -85.99
CA LYS A 612 102.00 104.17 -87.27
C LYS A 612 103.05 103.65 -88.26
N MET A 613 102.78 102.49 -88.88
CA MET A 613 103.70 101.76 -89.77
C MET A 613 104.99 101.27 -89.09
N GLY A 614 104.97 101.12 -87.76
CA GLY A 614 105.98 100.45 -86.97
C GLY A 614 105.37 99.40 -86.04
N GLN A 615 106.23 98.62 -85.39
CA GLN A 615 105.88 97.63 -84.38
C GLN A 615 106.64 97.96 -83.09
N ALA A 616 106.00 97.70 -81.94
CA ALA A 616 106.68 97.76 -80.65
C ALA A 616 106.59 96.39 -79.99
N ALA A 617 107.73 95.87 -79.54
CA ALA A 617 107.83 94.63 -78.79
C ALA A 617 108.21 94.98 -77.34
N CYS A 618 107.28 94.74 -76.42
CA CYS A 618 107.46 95.04 -75.01
C CYS A 618 107.73 93.76 -74.21
N SER A 619 108.68 93.84 -73.28
CA SER A 619 109.04 92.81 -72.31
C SER A 619 108.64 93.29 -70.91
N HIS A 620 107.80 92.51 -70.22
CA HIS A 620 107.23 92.86 -68.92
C HIS A 620 107.62 91.82 -67.87
N LEU A 621 108.47 92.19 -66.90
CA LEU A 621 109.02 91.26 -65.92
C LEU A 621 108.09 91.04 -64.70
N HIS A 622 107.31 92.05 -64.31
CA HIS A 622 106.49 92.04 -63.08
C HIS A 622 105.02 92.46 -63.31
N GLY A 623 104.57 92.50 -64.57
CA GLY A 623 103.22 92.90 -64.99
C GLY A 623 103.24 93.97 -66.08
N GLU A 624 102.18 94.03 -66.89
CA GLU A 624 102.12 94.96 -68.03
C GLU A 624 102.40 96.41 -67.61
N PHE A 625 103.39 97.00 -68.27
CA PHE A 625 103.87 98.38 -68.07
C PHE A 625 104.20 98.75 -66.61
N THR A 626 104.69 97.79 -65.81
CA THR A 626 105.21 98.01 -64.45
C THR A 626 106.71 98.34 -64.44
N PHE A 627 107.25 98.84 -63.33
CA PHE A 627 108.67 99.14 -63.13
C PHE A 627 109.59 98.03 -63.68
N GLY A 628 110.56 98.40 -64.52
CA GLY A 628 111.46 97.48 -65.23
C GLY A 628 110.93 96.92 -66.56
N SER A 629 109.76 97.37 -67.04
CA SER A 629 109.27 97.04 -68.38
C SER A 629 110.11 97.74 -69.46
N THR A 630 110.52 97.02 -70.51
CA THR A 630 111.30 97.56 -71.64
C THR A 630 110.58 97.33 -72.96
N CYS A 631 110.39 98.39 -73.75
CA CYS A 631 109.74 98.33 -75.07
C CYS A 631 110.71 98.76 -76.18
N ALA A 632 110.94 97.90 -77.16
CA ALA A 632 111.76 98.16 -78.34
C ALA A 632 110.88 98.46 -79.57
N PHE A 633 111.32 99.41 -80.41
CA PHE A 633 110.56 99.89 -81.57
C PHE A 633 111.28 99.57 -82.88
N SER A 634 110.52 99.13 -83.90
CA SER A 634 111.02 98.88 -85.25
C SER A 634 110.02 99.35 -86.32
N CYS A 635 110.48 99.70 -87.52
CA CYS A 635 109.62 100.15 -88.62
C CYS A 635 109.40 99.05 -89.66
N GLN A 636 108.24 99.07 -90.32
CA GLN A 636 107.94 98.15 -91.42
C GLN A 636 108.82 98.45 -92.65
N VAL A 637 109.04 97.43 -93.49
CA VAL A 637 109.89 97.52 -94.70
C VAL A 637 109.44 98.68 -95.59
N GLY A 638 110.40 99.56 -95.95
CA GLY A 638 110.14 100.79 -96.72
C GLY A 638 110.04 102.07 -95.87
N PHE A 639 110.19 101.97 -94.55
CA PHE A 639 110.18 103.10 -93.60
C PHE A 639 111.37 103.03 -92.63
N VAL A 640 111.91 104.18 -92.22
CA VAL A 640 113.05 104.31 -91.29
C VAL A 640 112.61 104.87 -89.93
N LEU A 641 113.20 104.36 -88.84
CA LEU A 641 112.90 104.75 -87.45
C LEU A 641 113.61 106.06 -87.08
N MET A 642 112.85 106.99 -86.50
CA MET A 642 113.34 108.27 -86.00
C MET A 642 113.04 108.37 -84.50
N GLY A 643 114.05 108.21 -83.66
CA GLY A 643 113.94 108.22 -82.19
C GLY A 643 114.77 107.11 -81.51
N PRO A 644 114.68 106.95 -80.18
CA PRO A 644 115.39 105.89 -79.46
C PRO A 644 114.83 104.49 -79.80
N GLU A 645 115.71 103.51 -79.98
CA GLU A 645 115.34 102.14 -80.36
C GLU A 645 114.61 101.37 -79.24
N SER A 646 114.77 101.78 -77.98
CA SER A 646 114.06 101.21 -76.83
C SER A 646 113.80 102.23 -75.71
N ARG A 647 112.75 101.97 -74.92
CA ARG A 647 112.35 102.78 -73.74
C ARG A 647 112.06 101.87 -72.54
N GLU A 648 112.37 102.32 -71.33
CA GLU A 648 112.24 101.56 -70.07
C GLU A 648 111.38 102.29 -69.03
N CYS A 649 110.55 101.56 -68.28
CA CYS A 649 109.66 102.06 -67.23
C CYS A 649 110.40 102.19 -65.89
N THR A 650 110.54 103.41 -65.39
CA THR A 650 111.33 103.78 -64.20
C THR A 650 110.55 103.68 -62.87
N ALA A 651 111.25 103.69 -61.73
CA ALA A 651 110.67 103.55 -60.40
C ALA A 651 109.72 104.69 -60.00
N THR A 652 109.67 105.76 -60.80
CA THR A 652 108.77 106.92 -60.63
C THR A 652 107.50 106.80 -61.48
N GLY A 653 107.32 105.74 -62.27
CA GLY A 653 106.14 105.54 -63.13
C GLY A 653 106.21 106.24 -64.51
N THR A 654 107.40 106.60 -65.00
CA THR A 654 107.63 107.27 -66.30
C THR A 654 108.58 106.50 -67.23
N TRP A 655 108.43 106.65 -68.56
CA TRP A 655 109.30 106.04 -69.58
C TRP A 655 110.53 106.89 -69.90
N THR A 656 111.68 106.25 -70.12
CA THR A 656 112.92 106.91 -70.55
C THR A 656 112.86 107.38 -72.02
N GLY A 657 113.46 108.53 -72.36
CA GLY A 657 113.60 109.05 -73.75
C GLY A 657 112.33 109.63 -74.40
N ASP A 658 112.46 110.21 -75.60
CA ASP A 658 111.35 110.77 -76.40
C ASP A 658 110.64 109.71 -77.27
N PRO A 659 109.39 109.95 -77.74
CA PRO A 659 108.64 108.99 -78.57
C PRO A 659 109.25 108.78 -79.97
N ALA A 660 109.45 107.52 -80.39
CA ALA A 660 109.96 107.16 -81.72
C ALA A 660 108.85 107.08 -82.79
N HIS A 661 109.14 107.44 -84.05
CA HIS A 661 108.20 107.38 -85.19
C HIS A 661 108.85 106.92 -86.52
N CYS A 662 108.06 106.39 -87.46
CA CYS A 662 108.53 105.83 -88.74
C CYS A 662 108.29 106.78 -89.93
N LYS A 663 109.26 106.95 -90.84
CA LYS A 663 109.17 107.80 -92.04
C LYS A 663 109.48 107.04 -93.34
N ALA A 664 108.70 107.23 -94.41
CA ALA A 664 108.83 106.50 -95.67
C ALA A 664 110.15 106.82 -96.41
N ILE A 665 110.74 105.82 -97.07
CA ILE A 665 111.94 105.94 -97.92
C ILE A 665 111.56 106.59 -99.26
N SER A 666 112.39 107.53 -99.76
CA SER A 666 112.12 108.30 -101.00
C SER A 666 112.97 107.82 -102.18
N CYS A 667 112.38 107.79 -103.39
CA CYS A 667 113.05 107.54 -104.66
C CYS A 667 113.38 108.83 -105.44
N PRO A 668 114.34 108.79 -106.40
CA PRO A 668 114.69 109.93 -107.24
C PRO A 668 113.49 110.51 -108.01
N VAL A 669 113.43 111.83 -108.18
CA VAL A 669 112.35 112.49 -108.93
C VAL A 669 112.47 112.20 -110.43
N LEU A 670 111.38 111.80 -111.07
CA LEU A 670 111.35 111.50 -112.51
C LEU A 670 110.77 112.67 -113.33
N PRO A 671 111.46 113.14 -114.38
CA PRO A 671 110.93 114.14 -115.30
C PRO A 671 110.01 113.51 -116.38
N PRO A 672 109.04 114.26 -116.94
CA PRO A 672 108.21 113.79 -118.04
C PRO A 672 109.04 113.54 -119.32
N PRO A 673 108.76 112.46 -120.09
CA PRO A 673 109.50 112.14 -121.32
C PRO A 673 109.34 113.23 -122.39
N SER A 674 110.36 113.46 -123.21
CA SER A 674 110.29 114.37 -124.34
C SER A 674 109.18 113.92 -125.30
N ARG A 675 108.14 114.75 -125.47
CA ARG A 675 106.91 114.44 -126.25
C ARG A 675 106.03 113.34 -125.65
N GLY A 676 106.12 113.10 -124.33
CA GLY A 676 105.18 112.30 -123.55
C GLY A 676 104.64 113.07 -122.33
N GLN A 677 103.76 112.42 -121.56
CA GLN A 677 103.23 112.90 -120.29
C GLN A 677 103.54 111.86 -119.20
N LEU A 678 103.83 112.35 -117.99
CA LEU A 678 104.08 111.55 -116.78
C LEU A 678 102.96 111.79 -115.78
N SER A 679 102.40 110.71 -115.24
CA SER A 679 101.43 110.75 -114.16
C SER A 679 101.87 109.81 -113.04
N CYS A 680 101.99 110.30 -111.81
CA CYS A 680 102.47 109.51 -110.68
C CYS A 680 101.44 109.46 -109.54
N SER A 681 101.34 108.31 -108.90
CA SER A 681 100.64 108.13 -107.63
C SER A 681 101.61 108.43 -106.48
N HIS A 682 101.22 109.31 -105.56
CA HIS A 682 102.04 109.71 -104.42
C HIS A 682 101.41 109.19 -103.12
N VAL A 683 101.73 107.95 -102.77
CA VAL A 683 101.01 107.20 -101.72
C VAL A 683 101.39 107.66 -100.30
N HIS A 684 102.67 107.94 -100.04
CA HIS A 684 103.16 108.35 -98.72
C HIS A 684 103.97 109.66 -98.74
N GLY A 685 103.90 110.40 -99.86
CA GLY A 685 104.72 111.57 -100.17
C GLY A 685 105.26 111.52 -101.59
N ASN A 686 105.78 112.65 -102.09
CA ASN A 686 106.22 112.79 -103.48
C ASN A 686 107.36 111.80 -103.80
N PHE A 687 107.15 110.90 -104.76
CA PHE A 687 108.11 109.84 -105.16
C PHE A 687 108.61 108.96 -104.00
N THR A 688 107.76 108.65 -103.01
CA THR A 688 108.09 107.77 -101.87
C THR A 688 107.78 106.30 -102.12
N TYR A 689 108.27 105.41 -101.26
CA TYR A 689 108.04 103.96 -101.32
C TYR A 689 106.61 103.64 -101.71
N ASN A 690 106.45 102.78 -102.71
CA ASN A 690 105.19 102.34 -103.28
C ASN A 690 104.48 103.32 -104.24
N SER A 691 105.05 104.50 -104.51
CA SER A 691 104.59 105.39 -105.58
C SER A 691 104.75 104.73 -106.95
N THR A 692 103.73 104.81 -107.81
CA THR A 692 103.78 104.30 -109.19
C THR A 692 103.64 105.43 -110.21
N CYS A 693 104.52 105.47 -111.20
CA CYS A 693 104.56 106.48 -112.25
C CYS A 693 104.28 105.85 -113.61
N THR A 694 103.28 106.32 -114.33
CA THR A 694 102.91 105.88 -115.69
C THR A 694 103.25 106.92 -116.74
N PHE A 695 103.58 106.44 -117.94
CA PHE A 695 104.06 107.26 -119.05
C PHE A 695 103.22 107.05 -120.31
N SER A 696 102.78 108.15 -120.93
CA SER A 696 102.02 108.15 -122.20
C SER A 696 102.70 109.01 -123.27
N CYS A 697 102.68 108.58 -124.54
CA CYS A 697 103.28 109.30 -125.67
C CYS A 697 102.21 110.08 -126.45
N LYS A 698 102.60 111.21 -127.08
CA LYS A 698 101.71 111.96 -127.97
C LYS A 698 101.41 111.18 -129.26
N GLU A 699 100.25 111.44 -129.84
CA GLU A 699 99.69 110.76 -131.02
C GLU A 699 100.72 110.58 -132.15
N GLY A 700 100.88 109.33 -132.62
CA GLY A 700 101.82 108.94 -133.67
C GLY A 700 103.18 108.39 -133.21
N LEU A 701 103.49 108.40 -131.90
CA LEU A 701 104.74 107.87 -131.34
C LEU A 701 104.49 106.60 -130.50
N VAL A 702 105.42 105.64 -130.56
CA VAL A 702 105.35 104.38 -129.80
C VAL A 702 106.23 104.48 -128.54
N ARG A 703 105.70 104.02 -127.39
CA ARG A 703 106.44 103.95 -126.12
C ARG A 703 107.46 102.80 -126.17
N MET A 704 108.74 103.13 -126.15
CA MET A 704 109.84 102.17 -126.02
C MET A 704 110.27 102.12 -124.55
N GLY A 705 109.79 101.11 -123.82
CA GLY A 705 110.13 100.87 -122.42
C GLY A 705 108.94 100.56 -121.52
N ALA A 706 109.20 100.56 -120.21
CA ALA A 706 108.22 100.16 -119.20
C ALA A 706 107.05 101.15 -119.12
N GLU A 707 105.82 100.63 -119.09
CA GLU A 707 104.61 101.44 -118.96
C GLU A 707 104.52 102.18 -117.63
N MET A 708 104.98 101.51 -116.58
CA MET A 708 104.84 101.91 -115.20
C MET A 708 106.14 101.61 -114.45
N LEU A 709 106.57 102.57 -113.64
CA LEU A 709 107.67 102.44 -112.69
C LEU A 709 107.12 102.46 -111.26
N ARG A 710 107.71 101.72 -110.34
CA ARG A 710 107.34 101.71 -108.92
C ARG A 710 108.56 102.02 -108.05
N CYS A 711 108.39 102.82 -107.00
CA CYS A 711 109.44 103.13 -106.05
C CYS A 711 109.59 101.99 -105.04
N GLU A 712 110.76 101.34 -105.01
CA GLU A 712 111.06 100.20 -104.15
C GLU A 712 111.58 100.60 -102.77
N ALA A 713 111.58 99.66 -101.82
CA ALA A 713 112.01 99.88 -100.44
C ALA A 713 113.51 100.21 -100.32
N THR A 714 114.26 99.98 -101.39
CA THR A 714 115.68 100.34 -101.54
C THR A 714 115.89 101.82 -101.84
N GLY A 715 114.84 102.56 -102.20
CA GLY A 715 114.93 103.96 -102.65
C GLY A 715 115.21 104.12 -104.15
N ASN A 716 115.10 103.07 -104.96
CA ASN A 716 115.25 103.12 -106.43
C ASN A 716 113.95 102.76 -107.16
N TRP A 717 113.82 103.19 -108.42
CA TRP A 717 112.71 102.79 -109.29
C TRP A 717 112.94 101.39 -109.86
N THR A 718 111.86 100.64 -110.05
CA THR A 718 111.90 99.26 -110.56
C THR A 718 112.63 99.10 -111.90
N ARG A 719 112.65 100.13 -112.76
CA ARG A 719 113.31 100.15 -114.08
C ARG A 719 113.69 101.59 -114.49
N ASP A 720 114.35 101.72 -115.63
CA ASP A 720 114.64 103.02 -116.25
C ASP A 720 113.42 103.65 -116.95
N PRO A 721 113.36 105.00 -117.06
CA PRO A 721 112.25 105.70 -117.71
C PRO A 721 112.12 105.39 -119.21
N PRO A 722 110.90 105.18 -119.73
CA PRO A 722 110.68 104.94 -121.15
C PRO A 722 110.85 106.20 -122.00
N VAL A 723 111.11 106.00 -123.30
CA VAL A 723 111.20 107.07 -124.31
C VAL A 723 110.14 106.88 -125.39
N CYS A 724 109.63 107.99 -125.93
CA CYS A 724 108.68 108.00 -127.05
C CYS A 724 109.45 108.14 -128.37
N ALA A 725 109.40 107.13 -129.25
CA ALA A 725 110.07 107.11 -130.55
C ALA A 725 109.06 106.86 -131.68
N GLY A 726 109.29 107.48 -132.84
CA GLY A 726 108.41 107.45 -134.02
C GLY A 726 109.05 106.71 -135.17
#